data_AF-A0A970HQP4-F1
#
_entry.id   AF-A0A970HQP4-F1
#
_cell.length_a   1.000
_cell.length_b   1.000
_cell.length_c   1.000
_cell.angle_alpha   90.00
_cell.angle_beta   90.00
_cell.angle_gamma   90.00
#
_symmetry.space_group_name_H-M   'P 1'
#
loop_
_entity.id
_entity.type
_entity.pdbx_description
1 polymer ?
#
loop_
_entity_poly.entity_id
_entity_poly.type
_entity_poly.pdbx_seq_one_letter_code
_entity_poly.pdbx_strand_id
1 'polypeptide(L)'
;MLSHRHQDIRCWIFALGLLVSVTVIVGGVTQAATPALTPITNRAMAVYPWQNKIYTTWSNWVTVVVQQVAGLVIYPCSVGTPASDEFVPACAQCVAPGQQVIIPYCLINTGNGVDTFRLTVKSWPKDAVQGAVIYHDCDGDAFADPSDPMVDCITLPSHKSAIVLVSFRTPDHSLDGDLYHTALRVESSVDPSVVVEETWNTVTVHAEKPNLFVRRSYNVDLPPPQGCLANMRVFRTLSATTTNADPLRSVVTHTILIENTGCSHTGCVRVLEPINHNETLLTDTYGPGLPLLINGRPVSLKSPTARLITDSDGNRFLEICMTSIEPRSQEPVVIEYKASINWQPGEQAMLKATEVIYERRPGELTRSVSNQVVVDRDLTYGAELVPKDSPIRNAVYTGERVHFGLSVANVGEIPCVPEVILSEPVPEGWQVSLCERDGVTPLYDNNNNGWVDLGILPPGAQRDVVLSILVPEDKNLAADAPFLFPITFFHADPPDCSATITFRIERVEGLDRLWDPLQMEVDAGEVVIPGSLLTYDLCFANASDREIRDVVVTTRLSPYLTPPIALDGRLGLRAGQSSAFMRSQEGTPIVYYPDRHAIVWTIASVPKGARGDLTFSTQVVESVPQGTVIDVQAELVCALTELAAVSNSVTTAVLTNELAVSLSATNTLVTMGDENTYYIDVTNVSDSIDLHDVRVRVYLPPGITYCPATSHQDGKPMADPPQSRGALVYDVGQVPKCGAVRLSFRGIVNAAADDKVTVRAVAAFRTRTDEWLESAVATLTTYVLHGVLSDDGVIVGRIRTGEGTALARVRVVLDNGRYAVSDQNGWFSFAGVRPGPRLLRLDPASLCGVADMERVAKVRVVVPTAGIAMVDLSLTPPTINAVTQSIVLEEGSI
;
A
#
# COMPACT_ATOMS: atom_id res chain seq x y z
N MET A 1 7.06 -34.52 -64.61
CA MET A 1 6.28 -35.77 -64.59
C MET A 1 5.84 -36.05 -63.15
N LEU A 2 4.68 -36.71 -62.95
CA LEU A 2 4.28 -37.53 -61.78
C LEU A 2 4.68 -37.00 -60.38
N SER A 3 3.88 -36.35 -59.54
CA SER A 3 2.44 -36.44 -59.16
C SER A 3 2.07 -37.57 -58.18
N HIS A 4 1.36 -37.22 -57.09
CA HIS A 4 0.75 -38.11 -56.06
C HIS A 4 1.75 -38.84 -55.12
N ARG A 5 1.44 -39.30 -53.89
CA ARG A 5 0.36 -39.09 -52.87
C ARG A 5 0.78 -39.82 -51.57
N HIS A 6 0.22 -39.63 -50.35
CA HIS A 6 -0.58 -38.57 -49.68
C HIS A 6 -0.58 -38.89 -48.17
N GLN A 7 -0.44 -37.93 -47.24
CA GLN A 7 -1.19 -37.90 -45.95
C GLN A 7 -0.86 -36.70 -45.04
N ASP A 8 -1.92 -36.17 -44.42
CA ASP A 8 -1.92 -34.99 -43.55
C ASP A 8 -1.82 -35.36 -42.06
N ILE A 9 -1.12 -34.55 -41.27
CA ILE A 9 -1.47 -34.29 -39.86
C ILE A 9 -1.54 -32.77 -39.67
N ARG A 10 -2.68 -32.27 -39.20
CA ARG A 10 -2.93 -30.85 -38.93
C ARG A 10 -2.73 -30.53 -37.46
N CYS A 11 -1.93 -29.50 -37.14
CA CYS A 11 -2.02 -28.77 -35.86
C CYS A 11 -1.58 -27.30 -36.01
N TRP A 12 -2.55 -26.46 -36.36
CA TRP A 12 -2.92 -25.19 -35.69
C TRP A 12 -1.87 -24.35 -34.91
N ILE A 13 -1.89 -23.03 -35.19
CA ILE A 13 -1.36 -21.89 -34.39
C ILE A 13 0.19 -21.78 -34.42
N PHE A 14 0.85 -20.64 -34.67
CA PHE A 14 0.49 -19.21 -34.62
C PHE A 14 0.67 -18.46 -35.94
N ALA A 15 -0.15 -17.42 -36.16
CA ALA A 15 0.21 -16.34 -37.07
C ALA A 15 1.14 -15.36 -36.34
N LEU A 16 2.45 -15.41 -36.62
CA LEU A 16 3.42 -14.49 -36.03
C LEU A 16 3.28 -13.12 -36.70
N GLY A 17 2.54 -12.20 -36.06
CA GLY A 17 2.37 -10.84 -36.56
C GLY A 17 3.70 -10.11 -36.63
N LEU A 18 4.04 -9.59 -37.82
CA LEU A 18 5.21 -8.72 -38.02
C LEU A 18 4.92 -7.35 -37.38
N LEU A 19 5.06 -7.26 -36.07
CA LEU A 19 4.81 -6.04 -35.31
C LEU A 19 5.99 -5.08 -35.50
N VAL A 20 5.96 -4.32 -36.60
CA VAL A 20 6.89 -3.22 -36.87
C VAL A 20 6.57 -2.08 -35.89
N SER A 21 7.16 -2.14 -34.71
CA SER A 21 7.11 -1.05 -33.72
C SER A 21 7.92 0.14 -34.25
N VAL A 22 7.26 1.00 -35.02
CA VAL A 22 7.81 2.31 -35.39
C VAL A 22 7.77 3.20 -34.15
N THR A 23 8.81 3.11 -33.33
CA THR A 23 9.00 3.99 -32.17
C THR A 23 9.32 5.39 -32.66
N VAL A 24 8.29 6.16 -32.99
CA VAL A 24 8.42 7.60 -33.20
C VAL A 24 8.64 8.22 -31.83
N ILE A 25 9.89 8.45 -31.46
CA ILE A 25 10.24 9.25 -30.29
C ILE A 25 9.88 10.70 -30.61
N VAL A 26 8.62 11.06 -30.40
CA VAL A 26 8.17 12.46 -30.36
C VAL A 26 8.63 13.03 -29.02
N GLY A 27 9.89 13.45 -28.95
CA GLY A 27 10.40 14.22 -27.82
C GLY A 27 9.56 15.49 -27.67
N GLY A 28 8.89 15.64 -26.53
CA GLY A 28 8.03 16.80 -26.22
C GLY A 28 8.84 18.05 -25.89
N VAL A 29 9.70 18.51 -26.80
CA VAL A 29 10.47 19.74 -26.62
C VAL A 29 9.55 20.95 -26.64
N THR A 30 9.39 21.59 -25.47
CA THR A 30 9.19 23.05 -25.44
C THR A 30 10.47 23.70 -26.00
N GLN A 31 10.28 24.60 -26.95
CA GLN A 31 11.38 25.04 -27.82
C GLN A 31 12.35 25.99 -27.12
N ALA A 32 13.46 25.46 -26.62
CA ALA A 32 14.74 26.01 -27.07
C ALA A 32 14.96 25.56 -28.51
N ALA A 33 15.31 26.47 -29.42
CA ALA A 33 15.46 26.12 -30.83
C ALA A 33 16.69 25.22 -30.99
N THR A 34 16.50 23.98 -31.47
CA THR A 34 17.61 23.01 -31.63
C THR A 34 18.73 23.64 -32.47
N PRO A 35 20.01 23.55 -32.04
CA PRO A 35 21.09 24.24 -32.73
C PRO A 35 21.19 23.89 -34.21
N ALA A 36 21.46 24.89 -35.04
CA ALA A 36 21.65 24.73 -36.47
C ALA A 36 22.73 23.67 -36.78
N LEU A 37 22.54 22.94 -37.89
CA LEU A 37 23.41 21.85 -38.33
C LEU A 37 23.42 20.59 -37.44
N THR A 38 22.61 20.53 -36.37
CA THR A 38 22.47 19.32 -35.55
C THR A 38 21.92 18.13 -36.37
N PRO A 39 22.62 16.98 -36.45
CA PRO A 39 22.14 15.80 -37.16
C PRO A 39 21.23 14.94 -36.27
N ILE A 40 19.93 14.98 -36.53
CA ILE A 40 18.94 14.09 -35.91
C ILE A 40 19.00 12.74 -36.62
N THR A 41 19.61 11.73 -35.97
CA THR A 41 19.76 10.38 -36.50
C THR A 41 18.75 9.40 -35.89
N ASN A 42 18.08 8.60 -36.72
CA ASN A 42 17.19 7.52 -36.29
C ASN A 42 17.57 6.19 -36.97
N ARG A 43 17.38 5.06 -36.27
CA ARG A 43 17.46 3.70 -36.83
C ARG A 43 16.47 2.79 -36.10
N ALA A 44 15.84 1.88 -36.83
CA ALA A 44 14.98 0.85 -36.25
C ALA A 44 15.80 -0.37 -35.79
N MET A 45 15.34 -1.03 -34.74
CA MET A 45 15.84 -2.31 -34.27
C MET A 45 14.75 -3.38 -34.43
N ALA A 46 15.10 -4.55 -34.97
CA ALA A 46 14.23 -5.71 -34.98
C ALA A 46 14.85 -6.83 -34.13
N VAL A 47 14.08 -7.32 -33.16
CA VAL A 47 14.47 -8.39 -32.24
C VAL A 47 13.56 -9.59 -32.49
N TYR A 48 14.13 -10.77 -32.72
CA TYR A 48 13.36 -11.98 -33.05
C TYR A 48 14.03 -13.27 -32.52
N PRO A 49 13.25 -14.26 -32.07
CA PRO A 49 13.78 -15.55 -31.66
C PRO A 49 14.05 -16.47 -32.87
N TRP A 50 15.15 -17.21 -32.82
CA TRP A 50 15.48 -18.28 -33.77
C TRP A 50 16.28 -19.38 -33.06
N GLN A 51 15.89 -20.65 -33.22
CA GLN A 51 16.58 -21.80 -32.59
C GLN A 51 16.85 -21.61 -31.07
N ASN A 52 15.84 -21.22 -30.30
CA ASN A 52 15.91 -20.91 -28.86
C ASN A 52 16.94 -19.85 -28.44
N LYS A 53 17.38 -18.99 -29.37
CA LYS A 53 18.23 -17.83 -29.09
C LYS A 53 17.60 -16.57 -29.68
N ILE A 54 17.70 -15.44 -28.98
CA ILE A 54 17.23 -14.15 -29.48
C ILE A 54 18.32 -13.53 -30.35
N TYR A 55 17.90 -13.02 -31.51
CA TYR A 55 18.75 -12.28 -32.45
C TYR A 55 18.23 -10.86 -32.61
N THR A 56 19.15 -9.95 -32.87
CA THR A 56 18.89 -8.53 -33.06
C THR A 56 19.53 -8.08 -34.36
N THR A 57 18.77 -7.35 -35.17
CA THR A 57 19.27 -6.68 -36.38
C THR A 57 18.80 -5.22 -36.40
N TRP A 58 19.52 -4.37 -37.13
CA TRP A 58 19.29 -2.93 -37.20
C TRP A 58 19.03 -2.51 -38.65
N SER A 59 18.22 -1.46 -38.85
CA SER A 59 18.13 -0.79 -40.15
C SER A 59 19.41 0.00 -40.45
N ASN A 60 19.53 0.50 -41.67
CA ASN A 60 20.38 1.66 -41.92
C ASN A 60 19.94 2.85 -41.07
N TRP A 61 20.87 3.78 -40.82
CA TRP A 61 20.53 5.08 -40.26
C TRP A 61 19.75 5.91 -41.27
N VAL A 62 18.84 6.76 -40.77
CA VAL A 62 18.22 7.88 -41.45
C VAL A 62 18.65 9.15 -40.69
N THR A 63 19.10 10.17 -41.39
CA THR A 63 19.60 11.42 -40.78
C THR A 63 18.87 12.62 -41.38
N VAL A 64 18.37 13.50 -40.52
CA VAL A 64 17.80 14.81 -40.89
C VAL A 64 18.60 15.88 -40.17
N VAL A 65 19.04 16.92 -40.87
CA VAL A 65 19.86 17.98 -40.28
C VAL A 65 19.00 19.20 -39.99
N VAL A 66 19.05 19.70 -38.76
CA VAL A 66 18.33 20.90 -38.32
C VAL A 66 18.81 22.10 -39.14
N GLN A 67 17.87 22.77 -39.80
CA GLN A 67 18.16 23.97 -40.58
C GLN A 67 18.44 25.17 -39.65
N GLN A 68 19.22 26.12 -40.15
CA GLN A 68 19.40 27.38 -39.44
C GLN A 68 18.17 28.27 -39.63
N VAL A 69 17.78 28.95 -38.56
CA VAL A 69 16.71 29.94 -38.49
C VAL A 69 17.32 31.19 -37.88
N ALA A 70 17.34 32.28 -38.64
CA ALA A 70 17.77 33.58 -38.16
C ALA A 70 16.74 34.17 -37.18
N GLY A 71 17.22 35.01 -36.27
CA GLY A 71 16.37 35.74 -35.33
C GLY A 71 17.14 36.93 -34.78
N LEU A 72 16.48 38.08 -34.68
CA LEU A 72 17.13 39.33 -34.34
C LEU A 72 16.22 40.21 -33.47
N VAL A 73 16.82 40.82 -32.45
CA VAL A 73 16.22 41.91 -31.67
C VAL A 73 17.27 43.00 -31.47
N ILE A 74 16.84 44.26 -31.47
CA ILE A 74 17.69 45.44 -31.22
C ILE A 74 16.96 46.43 -30.32
N TYR A 75 17.69 47.01 -29.38
CA TYR A 75 17.21 48.06 -28.47
C TYR A 75 18.17 49.26 -28.47
N PRO A 76 17.69 50.51 -28.30
CA PRO A 76 16.28 50.90 -28.26
C PRO A 76 15.61 50.83 -29.65
N CYS A 77 14.29 50.68 -29.68
CA CYS A 77 13.46 50.65 -30.89
C CYS A 77 12.50 51.86 -30.91
N SER A 78 12.07 52.27 -32.11
CA SER A 78 11.15 53.38 -32.35
C SER A 78 9.76 52.89 -32.74
N VAL A 79 8.71 53.63 -32.41
CA VAL A 79 7.38 53.40 -32.96
C VAL A 79 7.21 54.22 -34.24
N GLY A 80 6.97 53.53 -35.37
CA GLY A 80 6.74 54.16 -36.67
C GLY A 80 8.00 54.77 -37.30
N THR A 81 7.81 55.82 -38.10
CA THR A 81 8.89 56.50 -38.84
C THR A 81 8.79 58.02 -38.67
N PRO A 82 9.85 58.80 -38.95
CA PRO A 82 9.80 60.28 -38.87
C PRO A 82 8.76 60.97 -39.77
N ALA A 83 7.97 60.23 -40.56
CA ALA A 83 6.89 60.72 -41.40
C ALA A 83 5.48 60.23 -40.98
N SER A 84 5.33 59.53 -39.85
CA SER A 84 4.03 59.05 -39.32
C SER A 84 3.54 59.86 -38.13
N ASP A 85 2.23 60.11 -38.05
CA ASP A 85 1.60 60.94 -37.00
C ASP A 85 1.77 60.38 -35.57
N GLU A 86 2.01 59.07 -35.43
CA GLU A 86 2.22 58.36 -34.15
C GLU A 86 3.72 58.12 -33.83
N PHE A 87 4.63 58.88 -34.44
CA PHE A 87 6.08 58.66 -34.30
C PHE A 87 6.60 58.85 -32.87
N VAL A 88 7.25 57.81 -32.32
CA VAL A 88 8.00 57.87 -31.06
C VAL A 88 9.44 57.41 -31.31
N PRO A 89 10.46 58.27 -31.11
CA PRO A 89 11.84 57.91 -31.39
C PRO A 89 12.44 56.99 -30.31
N ALA A 90 13.35 56.11 -30.74
CA ALA A 90 14.12 55.19 -29.91
C ALA A 90 15.04 55.92 -28.90
N CYS A 91 15.62 57.05 -29.31
CA CYS A 91 16.34 57.98 -28.44
C CYS A 91 16.11 59.41 -28.94
N ALA A 92 16.14 60.39 -28.03
CA ALA A 92 16.08 61.81 -28.36
C ALA A 92 17.27 62.54 -27.71
N GLN A 93 17.99 63.37 -28.48
CA GLN A 93 19.17 64.12 -28.00
C GLN A 93 19.14 65.59 -28.45
N CYS A 94 19.77 66.47 -27.66
CA CYS A 94 19.91 67.90 -27.95
C CYS A 94 21.39 68.29 -28.04
N VAL A 95 21.81 68.89 -29.15
CA VAL A 95 23.24 69.15 -29.47
C VAL A 95 23.46 70.50 -30.18
N ALA A 96 24.69 71.01 -30.20
CA ALA A 96 25.06 72.18 -30.99
C ALA A 96 25.22 71.85 -32.50
N PRO A 97 25.24 72.86 -33.40
CA PRO A 97 25.69 72.68 -34.78
C PRO A 97 27.12 72.14 -34.84
N GLY A 98 27.42 71.23 -35.78
CA GLY A 98 28.75 70.60 -35.93
C GLY A 98 29.14 69.59 -34.85
N GLN A 99 28.30 69.39 -33.82
CA GLN A 99 28.59 68.53 -32.67
C GLN A 99 28.52 67.04 -33.05
N GLN A 100 29.42 66.26 -32.45
CA GLN A 100 29.39 64.81 -32.55
C GLN A 100 28.31 64.20 -31.63
N VAL A 101 27.50 63.34 -32.22
CA VAL A 101 26.44 62.54 -31.60
C VAL A 101 26.96 61.11 -31.45
N ILE A 102 26.54 60.42 -30.39
CA ILE A 102 26.76 58.98 -30.18
C ILE A 102 25.43 58.37 -29.71
N ILE A 103 25.02 57.27 -30.33
CA ILE A 103 23.79 56.54 -30.00
C ILE A 103 24.14 55.05 -29.81
N PRO A 104 24.07 54.52 -28.58
CA PRO A 104 24.28 53.10 -28.33
C PRO A 104 23.06 52.28 -28.72
N TYR A 105 23.30 51.07 -29.22
CA TYR A 105 22.30 50.03 -29.44
C TYR A 105 22.81 48.70 -28.90
N CYS A 106 21.95 47.93 -28.22
CA CYS A 106 22.20 46.53 -27.90
C CYS A 106 21.55 45.64 -28.97
N LEU A 107 22.36 44.81 -29.62
CA LEU A 107 21.94 43.85 -30.64
C LEU A 107 21.93 42.44 -30.05
N ILE A 108 20.89 41.64 -30.32
CA ILE A 108 20.72 40.28 -29.78
C ILE A 108 20.39 39.30 -30.90
N ASN A 109 21.15 38.20 -30.99
CA ASN A 109 20.82 37.07 -31.84
C ASN A 109 19.78 36.17 -31.15
N THR A 110 18.55 36.12 -31.69
CA THR A 110 17.50 35.21 -31.20
C THR A 110 17.31 33.96 -32.07
N GLY A 111 18.13 33.80 -33.12
CA GLY A 111 18.17 32.63 -33.98
C GLY A 111 18.87 31.41 -33.35
N ASN A 112 18.74 30.24 -33.98
CA ASN A 112 19.23 28.96 -33.45
C ASN A 112 20.70 28.62 -33.80
N GLY A 113 21.49 29.60 -34.25
CA GLY A 113 22.87 29.39 -34.69
C GLY A 113 23.67 30.68 -34.73
N VAL A 114 24.96 30.57 -35.04
CA VAL A 114 25.84 31.73 -35.23
C VAL A 114 25.39 32.48 -36.48
N ASP A 115 25.05 33.76 -36.34
CA ASP A 115 24.63 34.65 -37.44
C ASP A 115 25.57 35.86 -37.52
N THR A 116 25.64 36.49 -38.69
CA THR A 116 26.42 37.72 -38.91
C THR A 116 25.49 38.81 -39.39
N PHE A 117 25.30 39.82 -38.57
CA PHE A 117 24.35 40.89 -38.80
C PHE A 117 25.04 42.06 -39.51
N ARG A 118 24.58 42.40 -40.71
CA ARG A 118 25.01 43.58 -41.45
C ARG A 118 24.36 44.84 -40.87
N LEU A 119 25.17 45.86 -40.62
CA LEU A 119 24.78 47.11 -39.98
C LEU A 119 24.82 48.25 -41.01
N THR A 120 23.79 49.09 -41.06
CA THR A 120 23.73 50.25 -41.96
C THR A 120 22.97 51.42 -41.34
N VAL A 121 23.57 52.61 -41.30
CA VAL A 121 22.90 53.84 -40.82
C VAL A 121 22.02 54.43 -41.93
N LYS A 122 20.73 54.65 -41.64
CA LYS A 122 19.83 55.52 -42.42
C LYS A 122 19.71 56.89 -41.74
N SER A 123 19.44 57.95 -42.50
CA SER A 123 19.08 59.26 -41.96
C SER A 123 17.84 59.87 -42.62
N TRP A 124 17.13 60.72 -41.87
CA TRP A 124 16.06 61.58 -42.38
C TRP A 124 16.24 63.02 -41.83
N PRO A 125 16.24 64.07 -42.68
CA PRO A 125 16.23 64.02 -44.14
C PRO A 125 17.39 63.20 -44.73
N LYS A 126 17.26 62.80 -46.00
CA LYS A 126 18.23 61.90 -46.63
C LYS A 126 19.62 62.54 -46.65
N ASP A 127 20.63 61.79 -46.23
CA ASP A 127 22.05 62.17 -46.19
C ASP A 127 22.33 63.42 -45.32
N ALA A 128 21.44 63.75 -44.37
CA ALA A 128 21.49 65.00 -43.58
C ALA A 128 22.46 65.00 -42.38
N VAL A 129 23.06 63.86 -42.04
CA VAL A 129 24.09 63.75 -40.99
C VAL A 129 25.46 63.45 -41.59
N GLN A 130 26.51 64.03 -41.02
CA GLN A 130 27.86 63.92 -41.57
C GLN A 130 28.66 62.82 -40.89
N GLY A 131 29.46 62.08 -41.67
CA GLY A 131 30.46 61.14 -41.14
C GLY A 131 29.90 60.04 -40.24
N ALA A 132 28.77 59.44 -40.64
CA ALA A 132 28.18 58.33 -39.88
C ALA A 132 29.09 57.10 -39.87
N VAL A 133 29.42 56.62 -38.67
CA VAL A 133 30.28 55.47 -38.37
C VAL A 133 29.59 54.62 -37.31
N ILE A 134 29.84 53.31 -37.34
CA ILE A 134 29.42 52.38 -36.29
C ILE A 134 30.68 51.80 -35.65
N TYR A 135 30.75 51.83 -34.32
CA TYR A 135 31.78 51.17 -33.52
C TYR A 135 31.17 49.99 -32.76
N HIS A 136 31.96 48.96 -32.45
CA HIS A 136 31.58 47.93 -31.49
C HIS A 136 32.17 48.28 -30.12
N ASP A 137 31.28 48.62 -29.17
CA ASP A 137 31.63 48.97 -27.80
C ASP A 137 32.17 47.72 -27.09
N CYS A 138 33.47 47.72 -26.80
CA CYS A 138 34.18 46.53 -26.32
C CYS A 138 34.33 46.45 -24.80
N ASP A 139 34.15 47.55 -24.06
CA ASP A 139 34.30 47.58 -22.60
C ASP A 139 33.03 48.01 -21.83
N GLY A 140 31.99 48.49 -22.54
CA GLY A 140 30.67 48.80 -22.02
C GLY A 140 30.49 50.25 -21.55
N ASP A 141 31.44 51.17 -21.79
CA ASP A 141 31.37 52.54 -21.29
C ASP A 141 30.44 53.49 -22.09
N ALA A 142 30.01 53.06 -23.28
CA ALA A 142 29.16 53.79 -24.23
C ALA A 142 29.72 55.12 -24.77
N PHE A 143 31.04 55.27 -24.80
CA PHE A 143 31.78 56.25 -25.60
C PHE A 143 32.48 55.54 -26.78
N ALA A 144 32.80 56.28 -27.85
CA ALA A 144 33.58 55.74 -28.97
C ALA A 144 35.08 56.04 -28.72
N ASP A 145 35.81 55.03 -28.28
CA ASP A 145 37.19 55.06 -27.79
C ASP A 145 38.19 54.46 -28.83
N PRO A 146 39.52 54.75 -28.77
CA PRO A 146 40.49 54.15 -29.69
C PRO A 146 40.66 52.63 -29.61
N SER A 147 40.06 51.95 -28.62
CA SER A 147 40.00 50.49 -28.51
C SER A 147 38.81 49.86 -29.23
N ASP A 148 37.75 50.63 -29.52
CA ASP A 148 36.57 50.14 -30.24
C ASP A 148 36.83 50.02 -31.74
N PRO A 149 36.66 48.83 -32.35
CA PRO A 149 36.77 48.68 -33.78
C PRO A 149 35.55 49.28 -34.49
N MET A 150 35.81 50.02 -35.58
CA MET A 150 34.78 50.39 -36.56
C MET A 150 34.27 49.12 -37.26
N VAL A 151 32.95 48.95 -37.35
CA VAL A 151 32.30 47.73 -37.89
C VAL A 151 31.18 48.03 -38.90
N ASP A 152 31.06 47.22 -39.95
CA ASP A 152 29.87 47.17 -40.83
C ASP A 152 29.03 45.89 -40.63
N CYS A 153 29.52 44.95 -39.81
CA CYS A 153 28.81 43.77 -39.37
C CYS A 153 29.31 43.25 -38.02
N ILE A 154 28.48 42.46 -37.31
CA ILE A 154 28.88 41.71 -36.12
C ILE A 154 28.41 40.26 -36.23
N THR A 155 29.30 39.33 -35.92
CA THR A 155 29.00 37.91 -35.77
C THR A 155 28.65 37.59 -34.32
N LEU A 156 27.43 37.09 -34.07
CA LEU A 156 26.95 36.71 -32.74
C LEU A 156 26.61 35.21 -32.69
N PRO A 157 27.07 34.46 -31.67
CA PRO A 157 26.47 33.18 -31.32
C PRO A 157 24.99 33.32 -30.99
N SER A 158 24.25 32.21 -31.10
CA SER A 158 22.84 32.12 -30.67
C SER A 158 22.68 32.60 -29.22
N HIS A 159 21.68 33.44 -28.97
CA HIS A 159 21.36 34.02 -27.65
C HIS A 159 22.48 34.84 -26.99
N LYS A 160 23.42 35.36 -27.79
CA LYS A 160 24.41 36.36 -27.36
C LYS A 160 24.10 37.74 -27.95
N SER A 161 24.68 38.75 -27.33
CA SER A 161 24.49 40.16 -27.65
C SER A 161 25.82 40.90 -27.87
N ALA A 162 25.74 42.10 -28.44
CA ALA A 162 26.82 43.07 -28.55
C ALA A 162 26.27 44.50 -28.47
N ILE A 163 27.09 45.45 -28.02
CA ILE A 163 26.76 46.88 -28.02
C ILE A 163 27.43 47.54 -29.23
N VAL A 164 26.69 48.39 -29.94
CA VAL A 164 27.21 49.17 -31.07
C VAL A 164 26.86 50.64 -30.97
N LEU A 165 27.84 51.49 -31.26
CA LEU A 165 27.73 52.93 -31.13
C LEU A 165 27.63 53.57 -32.53
N VAL A 166 26.46 54.08 -32.87
CA VAL A 166 26.28 54.91 -34.07
C VAL A 166 26.73 56.32 -33.75
N SER A 167 27.88 56.73 -34.29
CA SER A 167 28.38 58.09 -34.16
C SER A 167 28.32 58.85 -35.49
N PHE A 168 27.96 60.13 -35.43
CA PHE A 168 27.85 61.03 -36.57
C PHE A 168 27.98 62.49 -36.09
N ARG A 169 28.01 63.45 -37.01
CA ARG A 169 27.91 64.87 -36.70
C ARG A 169 26.64 65.50 -37.26
N THR A 170 26.07 66.44 -36.52
CA THR A 170 25.13 67.41 -37.10
C THR A 170 25.88 68.37 -38.01
N PRO A 171 25.25 68.94 -39.05
CA PRO A 171 25.89 69.94 -39.90
C PRO A 171 26.39 71.18 -39.13
N ASP A 172 27.55 71.73 -39.53
CA ASP A 172 28.13 72.96 -38.96
C ASP A 172 27.28 74.23 -39.17
N HIS A 173 26.18 74.13 -39.93
CA HIS A 173 25.33 75.24 -40.36
C HIS A 173 23.85 75.04 -39.98
N SER A 174 23.55 74.06 -39.13
CA SER A 174 22.21 73.83 -38.59
C SER A 174 21.71 74.99 -37.74
N LEU A 175 20.39 75.23 -37.77
CA LEU A 175 19.71 76.29 -37.05
C LEU A 175 19.13 75.81 -35.70
N ASP A 176 18.79 76.75 -34.81
CA ASP A 176 18.11 76.46 -33.53
C ASP A 176 16.71 75.89 -33.83
N GLY A 177 16.50 74.60 -33.55
CA GLY A 177 15.27 73.87 -33.84
C GLY A 177 15.33 72.92 -35.05
N ASP A 178 16.47 72.80 -35.75
CA ASP A 178 16.63 71.79 -36.81
C ASP A 178 16.52 70.36 -36.22
N LEU A 179 15.81 69.48 -36.93
CA LEU A 179 15.61 68.08 -36.55
C LEU A 179 16.30 67.14 -37.54
N TYR A 180 17.10 66.21 -37.01
CA TYR A 180 17.71 65.11 -37.76
C TYR A 180 17.35 63.77 -37.12
N HIS A 181 17.01 62.79 -37.93
CA HIS A 181 16.72 61.43 -37.47
C HIS A 181 17.73 60.46 -38.05
N THR A 182 18.14 59.47 -37.25
CA THR A 182 19.02 58.38 -37.68
C THR A 182 18.48 57.05 -37.19
N ALA A 183 18.61 56.00 -37.99
CA ALA A 183 18.22 54.64 -37.64
C ALA A 183 19.34 53.67 -38.00
N LEU A 184 19.66 52.74 -37.09
CA LEU A 184 20.51 51.60 -37.38
C LEU A 184 19.67 50.47 -37.97
N ARG A 185 19.71 50.31 -39.30
CA ARG A 185 19.19 49.12 -39.96
C ARG A 185 20.13 47.96 -39.68
N VAL A 186 19.55 46.81 -39.32
CA VAL A 186 20.31 45.57 -39.12
C VAL A 186 19.65 44.40 -39.86
N GLU A 187 20.43 43.63 -40.62
CA GLU A 187 19.98 42.53 -41.48
C GLU A 187 20.80 41.26 -41.19
N SER A 188 20.14 40.11 -41.03
CA SER A 188 20.79 38.80 -40.93
C SER A 188 21.46 38.38 -42.25
N SER A 189 22.67 37.81 -42.18
CA SER A 189 23.32 37.19 -43.34
C SER A 189 22.85 35.76 -43.60
N VAL A 190 22.11 35.16 -42.65
CA VAL A 190 21.53 33.82 -42.74
C VAL A 190 20.16 33.86 -43.43
N ASP A 191 19.32 34.85 -43.08
CA ASP A 191 18.05 35.13 -43.76
C ASP A 191 17.85 36.65 -43.91
N PRO A 192 18.10 37.24 -45.08
CA PRO A 192 17.91 38.68 -45.32
C PRO A 192 16.48 39.20 -45.16
N SER A 193 15.48 38.35 -44.94
CA SER A 193 14.14 38.78 -44.52
C SER A 193 14.03 39.08 -43.02
N VAL A 194 14.96 38.57 -42.21
CA VAL A 194 15.14 38.95 -40.81
C VAL A 194 15.96 40.24 -40.75
N VAL A 195 15.22 41.35 -40.81
CA VAL A 195 15.75 42.73 -40.79
C VAL A 195 14.96 43.57 -39.78
N VAL A 196 15.65 44.47 -39.07
CA VAL A 196 15.02 45.53 -38.28
C VAL A 196 15.39 46.90 -38.88
N GLU A 197 14.38 47.74 -39.10
CA GLU A 197 14.55 49.11 -39.60
C GLU A 197 13.93 50.19 -38.68
N GLU A 198 13.18 49.79 -37.66
CA GLU A 198 12.41 50.68 -36.76
C GLU A 198 13.24 51.03 -35.50
N THR A 199 14.36 51.72 -35.75
CA THR A 199 15.36 52.12 -34.73
C THR A 199 15.63 53.63 -34.76
N TRP A 200 14.64 54.41 -35.18
CA TRP A 200 14.76 55.84 -35.46
C TRP A 200 14.90 56.70 -34.21
N ASN A 201 15.98 57.47 -34.15
CA ASN A 201 16.23 58.50 -33.14
C ASN A 201 15.81 59.89 -33.63
N THR A 202 15.84 60.87 -32.73
CA THR A 202 15.69 62.29 -33.05
C THR A 202 16.82 63.09 -32.41
N VAL A 203 17.45 63.97 -33.19
CA VAL A 203 18.47 64.91 -32.73
C VAL A 203 18.00 66.32 -33.05
N THR A 204 17.79 67.12 -32.01
CA THR A 204 17.43 68.54 -32.12
C THR A 204 18.69 69.39 -31.99
N VAL A 205 18.91 70.30 -32.95
CA VAL A 205 20.02 71.25 -32.86
C VAL A 205 19.63 72.51 -32.10
N HIS A 206 20.52 72.96 -31.21
CA HIS A 206 20.37 74.18 -30.44
C HIS A 206 21.59 75.10 -30.50
N ALA A 207 21.35 76.38 -30.77
CA ALA A 207 22.39 77.41 -30.73
C ALA A 207 22.72 77.81 -29.27
N GLU A 208 23.97 78.22 -29.02
CA GLU A 208 24.55 78.30 -27.66
C GLU A 208 23.75 79.14 -26.64
N LYS A 209 23.35 78.47 -25.55
CA LYS A 209 22.96 78.99 -24.22
C LYS A 209 23.39 77.91 -23.19
N PRO A 210 22.82 77.71 -21.97
CA PRO A 210 23.13 76.48 -21.24
C PRO A 210 22.55 75.27 -21.99
N ASN A 211 23.24 74.14 -21.95
CA ASN A 211 22.83 72.90 -22.62
C ASN A 211 23.08 71.72 -21.70
N LEU A 212 22.02 71.23 -21.04
CA LEU A 212 22.13 70.06 -20.17
C LEU A 212 22.10 68.78 -21.00
N PHE A 213 23.20 68.03 -21.01
CA PHE A 213 23.21 66.63 -21.44
C PHE A 213 22.86 65.75 -20.23
N VAL A 214 22.07 64.70 -20.45
CA VAL A 214 21.52 63.84 -19.40
C VAL A 214 21.77 62.39 -19.77
N ARG A 215 22.36 61.60 -18.86
CA ARG A 215 22.40 60.13 -18.96
C ARG A 215 21.55 59.52 -17.87
N ARG A 216 20.87 58.41 -18.15
CA ARG A 216 20.17 57.58 -17.16
C ARG A 216 20.68 56.15 -17.25
N SER A 217 21.09 55.60 -16.13
CA SER A 217 21.52 54.22 -15.97
C SER A 217 20.86 53.58 -14.77
N TYR A 218 20.78 52.25 -14.75
CA TYR A 218 20.30 51.49 -13.61
C TYR A 218 21.02 50.16 -13.54
N ASN A 219 21.29 49.69 -12.32
CA ASN A 219 21.83 48.37 -12.03
C ASN A 219 20.85 47.65 -11.08
N VAL A 220 20.66 46.34 -11.27
CA VAL A 220 19.72 45.53 -10.51
C VAL A 220 20.50 44.75 -9.44
N ASP A 221 20.42 45.21 -8.20
CA ASP A 221 20.79 44.44 -7.01
C ASP A 221 19.79 43.27 -6.84
N LEU A 222 19.95 42.23 -7.66
CA LEU A 222 19.21 40.98 -7.53
C LEU A 222 19.64 40.30 -6.20
N PRO A 223 18.69 39.83 -5.37
CA PRO A 223 19.06 38.91 -4.30
C PRO A 223 19.66 37.66 -4.96
N PRO A 224 20.80 37.12 -4.46
CA PRO A 224 21.33 35.88 -5.01
C PRO A 224 20.27 34.78 -4.88
N PRO A 225 20.06 33.94 -5.92
CA PRO A 225 19.21 32.76 -5.82
C PRO A 225 19.62 31.89 -4.65
N GLN A 226 18.68 31.10 -4.11
CA GLN A 226 18.94 30.24 -2.95
C GLN A 226 20.15 29.32 -3.23
N GLY A 227 21.21 29.54 -2.46
CA GLY A 227 22.45 28.76 -2.49
C GLY A 227 23.66 29.44 -3.17
N CYS A 228 23.46 30.44 -4.05
CA CYS A 228 24.58 31.08 -4.76
C CYS A 228 25.53 31.84 -3.79
N LEU A 229 26.83 31.53 -3.83
CA LEU A 229 27.84 32.27 -3.06
C LEU A 229 28.08 33.67 -3.64
N ALA A 230 27.90 34.70 -2.82
CA ALA A 230 27.88 36.11 -3.25
C ALA A 230 29.29 36.73 -3.50
N ASN A 231 30.13 36.08 -4.30
CA ASN A 231 31.48 36.54 -4.68
C ASN A 231 31.73 36.15 -6.16
N MET A 232 32.05 37.02 -7.13
CA MET A 232 32.20 38.48 -7.19
C MET A 232 31.76 38.90 -8.62
N ARG A 233 31.30 40.12 -8.92
CA ARG A 233 31.51 41.45 -8.29
C ARG A 233 30.11 42.02 -7.89
N VAL A 234 29.70 43.30 -7.93
CA VAL A 234 30.30 44.64 -8.14
C VAL A 234 29.80 45.56 -7.01
N PHE A 235 30.71 46.23 -6.29
CA PHE A 235 30.43 47.11 -5.13
C PHE A 235 29.64 46.50 -3.95
N ARG A 236 29.80 47.09 -2.76
CA ARG A 236 29.10 46.70 -1.52
C ARG A 236 27.95 47.68 -1.28
N THR A 237 26.94 47.32 -0.48
CA THR A 237 26.63 48.02 0.80
C THR A 237 25.46 47.40 1.58
N LEU A 238 25.68 47.27 2.90
CA LEU A 238 24.74 47.06 4.03
C LEU A 238 23.61 46.02 3.97
N SER A 239 23.64 45.11 4.95
CA SER A 239 22.50 44.30 5.36
C SER A 239 21.39 45.13 6.02
N ALA A 240 20.16 45.04 5.53
CA ALA A 240 18.97 45.51 6.23
C ALA A 240 18.29 44.35 6.97
N THR A 241 18.46 44.25 8.28
CA THR A 241 17.81 43.21 9.10
C THR A 241 16.35 43.54 9.37
N THR A 242 15.45 43.09 8.49
CA THR A 242 13.99 43.03 8.74
C THR A 242 13.47 41.61 8.53
N THR A 243 13.00 40.99 9.60
CA THR A 243 12.62 39.55 9.63
C THR A 243 11.22 39.28 9.06
N ASN A 244 10.90 39.87 7.90
CA ASN A 244 9.66 39.72 7.13
C ASN A 244 9.87 40.12 5.65
N ALA A 245 11.01 39.74 5.06
CA ALA A 245 11.29 39.99 3.66
C ALA A 245 10.56 38.99 2.76
N ASP A 246 9.65 39.50 1.94
CA ASP A 246 9.04 38.82 0.80
C ASP A 246 10.13 38.53 -0.27
N PRO A 247 10.44 37.27 -0.61
CA PRO A 247 11.64 36.91 -1.39
C PRO A 247 11.60 37.36 -2.86
N LEU A 248 10.45 37.83 -3.36
CA LEU A 248 10.22 38.17 -4.77
C LEU A 248 10.66 39.60 -5.17
N ARG A 249 11.31 40.36 -4.27
CA ARG A 249 11.62 41.79 -4.49
C ARG A 249 13.11 42.06 -4.63
N SER A 250 13.56 42.23 -5.86
CA SER A 250 14.90 42.75 -6.17
C SER A 250 15.00 44.24 -5.85
N VAL A 251 16.21 44.75 -5.65
CA VAL A 251 16.46 46.18 -5.53
C VAL A 251 17.10 46.69 -6.83
N VAL A 252 16.73 47.89 -7.27
CA VAL A 252 17.30 48.56 -8.44
C VAL A 252 17.94 49.85 -7.96
N THR A 253 19.23 50.02 -8.27
CA THR A 253 19.97 51.27 -8.08
C THR A 253 19.94 52.07 -9.37
N HIS A 254 19.24 53.20 -9.36
CA HIS A 254 19.15 54.11 -10.50
C HIS A 254 20.13 55.27 -10.33
N THR A 255 20.88 55.58 -11.38
CA THR A 255 21.88 56.66 -11.42
C THR A 255 21.64 57.58 -12.61
N ILE A 256 21.40 58.86 -12.33
CA ILE A 256 21.19 59.92 -13.31
C ILE A 256 22.42 60.84 -13.31
N LEU A 257 22.97 61.10 -14.49
CA LEU A 257 24.10 62.01 -14.71
C LEU A 257 23.61 63.25 -15.46
N ILE A 258 23.97 64.46 -15.02
CA ILE A 258 23.63 65.71 -15.71
C ILE A 258 24.90 66.57 -15.88
N GLU A 259 25.27 66.82 -17.14
CA GLU A 259 26.38 67.68 -17.56
C GLU A 259 25.85 68.98 -18.18
N ASN A 260 26.26 70.16 -17.72
CA ASN A 260 26.04 71.38 -18.51
C ASN A 260 27.18 71.54 -19.52
N THR A 261 26.92 71.14 -20.75
CA THR A 261 27.86 71.21 -21.88
C THR A 261 27.90 72.59 -22.54
N GLY A 262 26.98 73.50 -22.16
CA GLY A 262 26.88 74.86 -22.69
C GLY A 262 27.79 75.87 -21.97
N CYS A 263 27.84 77.09 -22.50
CA CYS A 263 28.82 78.12 -22.10
C CYS A 263 28.38 79.03 -20.94
N SER A 264 27.21 78.79 -20.33
CA SER A 264 26.66 79.58 -19.22
C SER A 264 25.98 78.68 -18.20
N HIS A 265 25.87 79.13 -16.94
CA HIS A 265 25.03 78.41 -15.97
C HIS A 265 23.57 78.40 -16.41
N THR A 266 22.81 77.45 -15.87
CA THR A 266 21.35 77.44 -15.91
C THR A 266 20.79 77.58 -14.50
N GLY A 267 19.60 78.17 -14.38
CA GLY A 267 18.84 78.27 -13.14
C GLY A 267 17.59 77.39 -13.14
N CYS A 268 16.96 77.27 -11.97
CA CYS A 268 15.62 76.68 -11.82
C CYS A 268 15.48 75.27 -12.42
N VAL A 269 16.50 74.42 -12.24
CA VAL A 269 16.55 73.08 -12.83
C VAL A 269 15.63 72.14 -12.05
N ARG A 270 14.79 71.40 -12.78
CA ARG A 270 13.89 70.39 -12.25
C ARG A 270 14.02 69.10 -13.06
N VAL A 271 14.49 68.05 -12.40
CA VAL A 271 14.47 66.67 -12.87
C VAL A 271 13.09 66.07 -12.58
N LEU A 272 12.51 65.38 -13.55
CA LEU A 272 11.34 64.53 -13.43
C LEU A 272 11.76 63.11 -13.81
N GLU A 273 12.00 62.30 -12.79
CA GLU A 273 12.42 60.92 -12.95
C GLU A 273 11.21 59.98 -12.77
N PRO A 274 10.76 59.26 -13.81
CA PRO A 274 9.60 58.38 -13.71
C PRO A 274 9.93 57.12 -12.91
N ILE A 275 9.05 56.77 -11.95
CA ILE A 275 9.13 55.53 -11.18
C ILE A 275 8.12 54.55 -11.76
N ASN A 276 8.55 53.34 -12.10
CA ASN A 276 7.70 52.36 -12.77
C ASN A 276 6.54 51.92 -11.86
N HIS A 277 5.44 51.45 -12.44
CA HIS A 277 4.27 50.99 -11.69
C HIS A 277 4.58 49.76 -10.81
N ASN A 278 5.50 48.89 -11.25
CA ASN A 278 6.00 47.73 -10.51
C ASN A 278 7.18 48.03 -9.57
N GLU A 279 7.64 49.29 -9.50
CA GLU A 279 8.67 49.74 -8.56
C GLU A 279 8.08 50.34 -7.27
N THR A 280 8.89 50.39 -6.21
CA THR A 280 8.60 51.13 -4.97
C THR A 280 9.90 51.74 -4.44
N LEU A 281 9.99 53.08 -4.45
CA LEU A 281 11.14 53.83 -3.97
C LEU A 281 11.46 53.50 -2.49
N LEU A 282 12.70 53.14 -2.19
CA LEU A 282 13.14 52.77 -0.84
C LEU A 282 13.44 54.03 -0.01
N THR A 283 12.49 54.40 0.84
CA THR A 283 12.43 55.69 1.56
C THR A 283 13.59 55.98 2.51
N ASP A 284 14.36 54.96 2.89
CA ASP A 284 15.33 55.02 3.99
C ASP A 284 16.74 54.55 3.59
N THR A 285 17.00 54.44 2.28
CA THR A 285 18.22 53.86 1.67
C THR A 285 19.53 54.43 2.24
N TYR A 286 19.62 55.74 2.40
CA TYR A 286 20.81 56.44 2.92
C TYR A 286 20.58 57.00 4.34
N GLY A 287 19.66 56.39 5.08
CA GLY A 287 19.25 56.76 6.43
C GLY A 287 17.76 57.15 6.52
N PRO A 288 17.21 57.33 7.75
CA PRO A 288 15.77 57.49 7.95
C PRO A 288 15.17 58.69 7.18
N GLY A 289 14.28 58.39 6.24
CA GLY A 289 13.64 59.36 5.34
C GLY A 289 14.56 59.96 4.25
N LEU A 290 15.67 59.30 3.92
CA LEU A 290 16.67 59.72 2.93
C LEU A 290 16.83 58.68 1.79
N PRO A 291 15.95 58.70 0.77
CA PRO A 291 15.96 57.69 -0.31
C PRO A 291 17.01 57.90 -1.40
N LEU A 292 17.60 59.09 -1.52
CA LEU A 292 18.46 59.46 -2.64
C LEU A 292 19.69 60.28 -2.21
N LEU A 293 20.75 60.19 -3.01
CA LEU A 293 21.94 61.04 -2.97
C LEU A 293 21.90 62.06 -4.11
N ILE A 294 22.40 63.28 -3.86
CA ILE A 294 22.82 64.22 -4.92
C ILE A 294 24.28 64.58 -4.65
N ASN A 295 25.17 64.30 -5.59
CA ASN A 295 26.63 64.43 -5.49
C ASN A 295 27.15 63.84 -4.15
N GLY A 296 26.73 62.61 -3.85
CA GLY A 296 27.08 61.87 -2.64
C GLY A 296 26.42 62.36 -1.33
N ARG A 297 25.51 63.35 -1.37
CA ARG A 297 24.84 63.90 -0.18
C ARG A 297 23.40 63.40 -0.07
N PRO A 298 22.99 62.77 1.05
CA PRO A 298 21.61 62.34 1.25
C PRO A 298 20.58 63.47 1.23
N VAL A 299 19.45 63.25 0.55
CA VAL A 299 18.33 64.21 0.43
C VAL A 299 17.01 63.54 0.82
N SER A 300 16.13 64.28 1.50
CA SER A 300 14.82 63.80 1.95
C SER A 300 13.67 64.27 1.05
N LEU A 301 12.67 63.41 0.84
CA LEU A 301 11.42 63.74 0.13
C LEU A 301 10.52 64.78 0.85
N LYS A 302 10.92 65.21 2.06
CA LYS A 302 10.28 66.28 2.85
C LYS A 302 10.97 67.64 2.69
N SER A 303 11.96 67.73 1.81
CA SER A 303 12.70 68.96 1.49
C SER A 303 12.10 69.67 0.26
N PRO A 304 12.39 70.95 0.02
CA PRO A 304 12.10 71.60 -1.27
C PRO A 304 13.00 71.07 -2.42
N THR A 305 14.03 70.28 -2.11
CA THR A 305 15.02 69.75 -3.07
C THR A 305 14.54 68.49 -3.76
N ALA A 306 13.71 67.65 -3.13
CA ALA A 306 13.15 66.46 -3.74
C ALA A 306 11.79 66.08 -3.14
N ARG A 307 10.89 65.54 -3.96
CA ARG A 307 9.59 64.99 -3.52
C ARG A 307 9.04 63.97 -4.52
N LEU A 308 8.13 63.12 -4.05
CA LEU A 308 7.30 62.31 -4.95
C LEU A 308 6.15 63.17 -5.49
N ILE A 309 5.84 63.04 -6.77
CA ILE A 309 4.64 63.61 -7.41
C ILE A 309 3.93 62.55 -8.26
N THR A 310 2.67 62.83 -8.62
CA THR A 310 1.90 62.06 -9.60
C THR A 310 1.33 63.03 -10.63
N ASP A 311 1.32 62.66 -11.91
CA ASP A 311 0.67 63.45 -12.96
C ASP A 311 -0.86 63.22 -13.04
N SER A 312 -1.51 63.81 -14.05
CA SER A 312 -2.94 63.64 -14.31
C SER A 312 -3.36 62.21 -14.67
N ASP A 313 -2.40 61.42 -15.13
CA ASP A 313 -2.62 60.13 -15.78
C ASP A 313 -2.28 58.96 -14.83
N GLY A 314 -1.80 59.28 -13.62
CA GLY A 314 -1.42 58.33 -12.57
C GLY A 314 0.06 57.94 -12.57
N ASN A 315 0.89 58.47 -13.47
CA ASN A 315 2.32 58.17 -13.49
C ASN A 315 3.00 58.84 -12.29
N ARG A 316 3.85 58.09 -11.58
CA ARG A 316 4.62 58.59 -10.44
C ARG A 316 5.98 59.09 -10.89
N PHE A 317 6.41 60.24 -10.37
CA PHE A 317 7.75 60.77 -10.60
C PHE A 317 8.42 61.14 -9.28
N LEU A 318 9.74 60.97 -9.23
CA LEU A 318 10.63 61.63 -8.31
C LEU A 318 10.99 63.00 -8.92
N GLU A 319 10.40 64.07 -8.39
CA GLU A 319 10.75 65.44 -8.78
C GLU A 319 11.94 65.91 -7.92
N ILE A 320 13.02 66.38 -8.56
CA ILE A 320 14.22 66.89 -7.89
C ILE A 320 14.53 68.30 -8.41
N CYS A 321 14.63 69.27 -7.51
CA CYS A 321 14.78 70.69 -7.81
C CYS A 321 16.16 71.21 -7.36
N MET A 322 16.89 71.83 -8.28
CA MET A 322 18.23 72.38 -8.09
C MET A 322 18.27 73.86 -8.51
N THR A 323 18.93 74.70 -7.71
CA THR A 323 18.95 76.16 -7.91
C THR A 323 19.72 76.59 -9.16
N SER A 324 20.85 75.93 -9.45
CA SER A 324 21.62 76.12 -10.67
C SER A 324 22.46 74.88 -11.02
N ILE A 325 22.92 74.80 -12.27
CA ILE A 325 24.00 73.90 -12.70
C ILE A 325 25.02 74.72 -13.52
N GLU A 326 26.27 74.71 -13.06
CA GLU A 326 27.39 75.44 -13.66
C GLU A 326 27.94 74.74 -14.91
N PRO A 327 28.55 75.46 -15.87
CA PRO A 327 29.26 74.87 -17.02
C PRO A 327 30.38 73.90 -16.63
N ARG A 328 30.72 73.02 -17.58
CA ARG A 328 31.80 72.00 -17.69
C ARG A 328 33.17 72.14 -16.97
N SER A 329 33.38 73.17 -16.17
CA SER A 329 34.51 73.37 -15.25
C SER A 329 34.36 72.68 -13.88
N GLN A 330 33.24 72.02 -13.61
CA GLN A 330 32.98 71.24 -12.40
C GLN A 330 32.49 69.83 -12.73
N GLU A 331 32.55 68.94 -11.73
CA GLU A 331 32.05 67.57 -11.81
C GLU A 331 30.56 67.53 -12.19
N PRO A 332 30.11 66.52 -12.96
CA PRO A 332 28.71 66.38 -13.33
C PRO A 332 27.82 66.20 -12.10
N VAL A 333 26.54 66.56 -12.20
CA VAL A 333 25.57 66.24 -11.16
C VAL A 333 25.26 64.75 -11.23
N VAL A 334 25.47 64.04 -10.13
CA VAL A 334 25.16 62.61 -9.96
C VAL A 334 24.00 62.49 -8.98
N ILE A 335 22.91 61.88 -9.41
CA ILE A 335 21.75 61.55 -8.56
C ILE A 335 21.65 60.03 -8.48
N GLU A 336 21.59 59.48 -7.28
CA GLU A 336 21.52 58.03 -7.04
C GLU A 336 20.36 57.70 -6.10
N TYR A 337 19.50 56.74 -6.45
CA TYR A 337 18.41 56.27 -5.58
C TYR A 337 18.19 54.77 -5.73
N LYS A 338 17.59 54.13 -4.72
CA LYS A 338 17.20 52.71 -4.78
C LYS A 338 15.69 52.50 -4.71
N ALA A 339 15.17 51.53 -5.46
CA ALA A 339 13.77 51.12 -5.45
C ALA A 339 13.67 49.58 -5.39
N SER A 340 12.69 49.02 -4.68
CA SER A 340 12.37 47.60 -4.83
C SER A 340 11.48 47.40 -6.05
N ILE A 341 11.82 46.46 -6.93
CA ILE A 341 11.01 46.09 -8.11
C ILE A 341 10.35 44.73 -7.91
N ASN A 342 9.13 44.59 -8.43
CA ASN A 342 8.45 43.30 -8.58
C ASN A 342 8.60 42.83 -10.04
N TRP A 343 9.41 41.80 -10.29
CA TRP A 343 9.64 41.30 -11.65
C TRP A 343 8.49 40.40 -12.11
N GLN A 344 7.97 40.66 -13.31
CA GLN A 344 7.04 39.76 -14.01
C GLN A 344 7.52 39.49 -15.44
N PRO A 345 7.43 38.25 -15.95
CA PRO A 345 7.71 37.94 -17.35
C PRO A 345 6.79 38.74 -18.28
N GLY A 346 7.37 39.51 -19.21
CA GLY A 346 6.64 40.30 -20.20
C GLY A 346 6.38 41.77 -19.82
N GLU A 347 6.46 42.16 -18.53
CA GLU A 347 6.28 43.57 -18.11
C GLU A 347 7.55 44.43 -18.27
N GLN A 348 8.52 43.99 -19.07
CA GLN A 348 9.83 44.65 -19.27
C GLN A 348 9.76 45.86 -20.22
N ALA A 349 8.66 46.62 -20.20
CA ALA A 349 8.55 47.88 -20.94
C ALA A 349 9.49 48.93 -20.33
N MET A 350 10.38 49.49 -21.15
CA MET A 350 11.32 50.51 -20.68
C MET A 350 10.61 51.78 -20.24
N LEU A 351 11.16 52.43 -19.20
CA LEU A 351 10.64 53.66 -18.63
C LEU A 351 10.67 54.81 -19.65
N LYS A 352 9.77 55.78 -19.46
CA LYS A 352 9.90 57.13 -20.07
C LYS A 352 11.29 57.68 -19.73
N ALA A 353 11.90 58.46 -20.62
CA ALA A 353 13.20 59.09 -20.35
C ALA A 353 13.12 60.04 -19.14
N THR A 354 14.21 60.18 -18.38
CA THR A 354 14.32 61.23 -17.35
C THR A 354 14.20 62.58 -18.03
N GLU A 355 13.29 63.44 -17.59
CA GLU A 355 13.15 64.78 -18.15
C GLU A 355 13.82 65.81 -17.24
N VAL A 356 14.75 66.60 -17.78
CA VAL A 356 15.37 67.71 -17.05
C VAL A 356 14.88 69.02 -17.66
N ILE A 357 13.98 69.69 -16.95
CA ILE A 357 13.41 70.99 -17.31
C ILE A 357 14.27 72.08 -16.67
N TYR A 358 14.70 73.09 -17.43
CA TYR A 358 15.58 74.14 -16.93
C TYR A 358 15.39 75.49 -17.63
N GLU A 359 15.91 76.55 -17.04
CA GLU A 359 15.80 77.91 -17.56
C GLU A 359 16.92 78.22 -18.58
N ARG A 360 16.58 78.25 -19.87
CA ARG A 360 17.52 78.50 -21.00
C ARG A 360 17.82 79.99 -21.17
N ARG A 361 16.90 80.86 -20.73
CA ARG A 361 17.02 82.31 -20.47
C ARG A 361 15.96 82.68 -19.40
N PRO A 362 16.06 83.82 -18.70
CA PRO A 362 15.00 84.29 -17.79
C PRO A 362 13.60 84.25 -18.42
N GLY A 363 12.71 83.41 -17.87
CA GLY A 363 11.35 83.16 -18.36
C GLY A 363 11.23 82.18 -19.55
N GLU A 364 12.33 81.65 -20.06
CA GLU A 364 12.40 80.71 -21.20
C GLU A 364 12.78 79.30 -20.69
N LEU A 365 11.78 78.49 -20.35
CA LEU A 365 12.00 77.08 -19.98
C LEU A 365 12.29 76.21 -21.21
N THR A 366 13.20 75.25 -21.05
CA THR A 366 13.49 74.19 -22.02
C THR A 366 13.56 72.82 -21.32
N ARG A 367 13.68 71.74 -22.09
CA ARG A 367 13.75 70.37 -21.60
C ARG A 367 14.84 69.60 -22.34
N SER A 368 15.73 68.96 -21.58
CA SER A 368 16.56 67.86 -22.05
C SER A 368 15.98 66.53 -21.56
N VAL A 369 16.29 65.43 -22.25
CA VAL A 369 15.88 64.08 -21.86
C VAL A 369 17.10 63.16 -21.82
N SER A 370 17.04 62.12 -20.98
CA SER A 370 18.15 61.16 -20.84
C SER A 370 18.35 60.29 -22.08
N ASN A 371 19.61 60.11 -22.53
CA ASN A 371 19.93 58.84 -23.19
C ASN A 371 19.93 57.74 -22.11
N GLN A 372 19.19 56.65 -22.36
CA GLN A 372 19.21 55.48 -21.49
C GLN A 372 20.41 54.62 -21.86
N VAL A 373 21.28 54.35 -20.88
CA VAL A 373 22.40 53.42 -20.98
C VAL A 373 22.15 52.32 -19.96
N VAL A 374 21.90 51.11 -20.44
CA VAL A 374 21.83 49.93 -19.57
C VAL A 374 23.27 49.55 -19.22
N VAL A 375 23.69 49.90 -18.01
CA VAL A 375 25.04 49.58 -17.52
C VAL A 375 24.97 48.24 -16.79
N ASP A 376 25.62 47.25 -17.39
CA ASP A 376 25.98 45.95 -16.82
C ASP A 376 24.84 45.10 -16.23
N ARG A 377 24.48 44.01 -16.92
CA ARG A 377 23.57 42.96 -16.42
C ARG A 377 24.13 41.59 -16.79
N ASP A 378 24.92 41.02 -15.89
CA ASP A 378 25.12 39.57 -15.84
C ASP A 378 23.75 38.90 -15.69
N LEU A 379 23.30 38.21 -16.75
CA LEU A 379 22.01 37.54 -16.79
C LEU A 379 22.01 36.38 -15.79
N THR A 380 21.13 36.43 -14.80
CA THR A 380 21.20 35.49 -13.67
C THR A 380 20.58 34.14 -13.98
N TYR A 381 21.23 33.09 -13.50
CA TYR A 381 20.64 31.76 -13.32
C TYR A 381 19.84 31.74 -12.02
N GLY A 382 18.84 30.87 -11.90
CA GLY A 382 18.12 30.68 -10.64
C GLY A 382 17.15 29.50 -10.66
N ALA A 383 17.09 28.73 -9.57
CA ALA A 383 16.17 27.60 -9.43
C ALA A 383 15.35 27.72 -8.14
N GLU A 384 14.04 27.49 -8.23
CA GLU A 384 13.14 27.33 -7.08
C GLU A 384 12.65 25.88 -7.00
N LEU A 385 12.62 25.32 -5.79
CA LEU A 385 12.25 23.93 -5.51
C LEU A 385 10.96 23.88 -4.69
N VAL A 386 9.84 23.61 -5.35
CA VAL A 386 8.49 23.63 -4.74
C VAL A 386 7.97 22.20 -4.57
N PRO A 387 8.01 21.59 -3.37
CA PRO A 387 7.50 20.25 -3.15
C PRO A 387 5.97 20.23 -3.32
N LYS A 388 5.45 19.23 -4.05
CA LYS A 388 4.01 19.12 -4.34
C LYS A 388 3.22 18.45 -3.21
N ASP A 389 3.88 17.56 -2.50
CA ASP A 389 3.39 16.90 -1.29
C ASP A 389 4.20 17.35 -0.07
N SER A 390 3.79 16.89 1.13
CA SER A 390 4.67 16.97 2.31
C SER A 390 6.05 16.35 1.99
N PRO A 391 7.16 17.09 2.19
CA PRO A 391 8.50 16.52 2.03
C PRO A 391 8.87 15.54 3.16
N ILE A 392 7.98 15.36 4.15
CA ILE A 392 8.13 14.43 5.27
C ILE A 392 7.06 13.33 5.19
N ARG A 393 7.47 12.07 5.33
CA ARG A 393 6.58 10.91 5.57
C ARG A 393 6.75 10.44 7.02
N ASN A 394 5.66 10.48 7.81
CA ASN A 394 5.68 10.16 9.25
C ASN A 394 5.91 8.68 9.57
N ALA A 395 5.62 7.82 8.59
CA ALA A 395 5.89 6.38 8.57
C ALA A 395 5.83 5.91 7.12
N VAL A 396 6.59 4.87 6.81
CA VAL A 396 6.52 4.08 5.57
C VAL A 396 6.72 2.62 5.92
N TYR A 397 6.28 1.70 5.07
CA TYR A 397 6.30 0.27 5.37
C TYR A 397 7.38 -0.48 4.58
N THR A 398 7.91 -1.58 5.13
CA THR A 398 8.84 -2.48 4.41
C THR A 398 8.23 -2.92 3.07
N GLY A 399 8.90 -2.63 1.95
CA GLY A 399 8.38 -2.86 0.59
C GLY A 399 7.54 -1.72 -0.02
N GLU A 400 7.19 -0.65 0.72
CA GLU A 400 6.46 0.51 0.16
C GLU A 400 7.29 1.19 -0.94
N ARG A 401 6.64 1.49 -2.07
CA ARG A 401 7.19 2.38 -3.09
C ARG A 401 6.74 3.82 -2.81
N VAL A 402 7.58 4.56 -2.09
CA VAL A 402 7.34 5.94 -1.70
C VAL A 402 7.67 6.86 -2.87
N HIS A 403 6.75 7.76 -3.19
CA HIS A 403 6.96 8.84 -4.15
C HIS A 403 6.93 10.20 -3.44
N PHE A 404 7.84 11.10 -3.82
CA PHE A 404 7.80 12.52 -3.46
C PHE A 404 7.81 13.36 -4.75
N GLY A 405 6.73 14.11 -4.99
CA GLY A 405 6.63 15.02 -6.14
C GLY A 405 7.28 16.38 -5.87
N LEU A 406 8.02 16.90 -6.85
CA LEU A 406 8.71 18.19 -6.80
C LEU A 406 8.47 18.95 -8.10
N SER A 407 8.15 20.26 -8.02
CA SER A 407 8.27 21.19 -9.14
C SER A 407 9.62 21.90 -9.05
N VAL A 408 10.34 21.97 -10.17
CA VAL A 408 11.57 22.75 -10.29
C VAL A 408 11.32 23.87 -11.30
N ALA A 409 11.39 25.11 -10.84
CA ALA A 409 11.16 26.30 -11.65
C ALA A 409 12.48 27.02 -11.95
N ASN A 410 12.70 27.40 -13.22
CA ASN A 410 13.74 28.36 -13.55
C ASN A 410 13.23 29.77 -13.20
N VAL A 411 13.79 30.36 -12.14
CA VAL A 411 13.49 31.73 -11.71
C VAL A 411 14.57 32.74 -12.15
N GLY A 412 15.56 32.27 -12.91
CA GLY A 412 16.55 33.11 -13.59
C GLY A 412 16.05 33.73 -14.89
N GLU A 413 16.93 34.49 -15.52
CA GLU A 413 16.66 35.38 -16.66
C GLU A 413 17.01 34.76 -18.01
N ILE A 414 17.74 33.63 -18.00
CA ILE A 414 18.18 32.87 -19.17
C ILE A 414 17.76 31.39 -19.07
N PRO A 415 17.57 30.68 -20.19
CA PRO A 415 17.33 29.25 -20.18
C PRO A 415 18.51 28.51 -19.55
N CYS A 416 18.24 27.65 -18.58
CA CYS A 416 19.25 26.85 -17.90
C CYS A 416 19.04 25.35 -18.17
N VAL A 417 20.08 24.56 -17.96
CA VAL A 417 19.95 23.11 -17.75
C VAL A 417 20.25 22.86 -16.26
N PRO A 418 19.23 22.50 -15.46
CA PRO A 418 19.43 22.08 -14.08
C PRO A 418 19.96 20.65 -14.04
N GLU A 419 21.19 20.50 -13.57
CA GLU A 419 21.80 19.23 -13.19
C GLU A 419 21.21 18.77 -11.85
N VAL A 420 21.07 17.46 -11.64
CA VAL A 420 20.37 16.87 -10.48
C VAL A 420 21.18 15.74 -9.86
N ILE A 421 21.39 15.82 -8.55
CA ILE A 421 22.07 14.77 -7.77
C ILE A 421 21.36 14.46 -6.45
N LEU A 422 21.49 13.20 -6.03
CA LEU A 422 21.37 12.83 -4.62
C LEU A 422 22.68 13.22 -3.93
N SER A 423 22.62 14.13 -2.97
CA SER A 423 23.81 14.76 -2.38
C SER A 423 24.41 14.00 -1.19
N GLU A 424 23.70 12.98 -0.72
CA GLU A 424 24.14 12.01 0.29
C GLU A 424 23.99 10.59 -0.30
N PRO A 425 24.81 9.62 0.13
CA PRO A 425 24.75 8.26 -0.38
C PRO A 425 23.42 7.58 -0.01
N VAL A 426 22.86 6.82 -0.95
CA VAL A 426 21.65 6.01 -0.72
C VAL A 426 21.90 4.99 0.40
N PRO A 427 21.03 4.90 1.42
CA PRO A 427 21.19 3.93 2.51
C PRO A 427 21.19 2.48 2.03
N GLU A 428 21.93 1.60 2.71
CA GLU A 428 22.16 0.22 2.25
C GLU A 428 20.83 -0.56 2.07
N GLY A 429 20.71 -1.24 0.92
CA GLY A 429 19.53 -2.01 0.54
C GLY A 429 18.40 -1.19 -0.12
N TRP A 430 18.35 0.13 0.07
CA TRP A 430 17.30 0.99 -0.53
C TRP A 430 17.54 1.17 -2.03
N GLN A 431 16.46 1.21 -2.81
CA GLN A 431 16.53 1.60 -4.22
C GLN A 431 15.91 2.98 -4.38
N VAL A 432 16.71 3.94 -4.88
CA VAL A 432 16.28 5.32 -5.09
C VAL A 432 16.53 5.71 -6.54
N SER A 433 15.53 6.32 -7.17
CA SER A 433 15.60 6.84 -8.53
C SER A 433 14.98 8.23 -8.59
N LEU A 434 15.61 9.12 -9.36
CA LEU A 434 14.98 10.36 -9.80
C LEU A 434 14.25 10.06 -11.11
N CYS A 435 12.96 10.37 -11.18
CA CYS A 435 12.09 10.05 -12.29
C CYS A 435 11.38 11.30 -12.84
N GLU A 436 10.82 11.18 -14.04
CA GLU A 436 9.84 12.13 -14.56
C GLU A 436 8.55 12.17 -13.70
N ARG A 437 7.59 13.02 -14.09
CA ARG A 437 6.26 13.15 -13.48
C ARG A 437 5.53 11.80 -13.28
N ASP A 438 5.83 10.78 -14.07
CA ASP A 438 5.20 9.45 -13.96
C ASP A 438 5.69 8.62 -12.75
N GLY A 439 6.81 9.00 -12.12
CA GLY A 439 7.43 8.27 -11.02
C GLY A 439 8.16 6.98 -11.42
N VAL A 440 8.20 6.62 -12.70
CA VAL A 440 8.67 5.31 -13.19
C VAL A 440 9.76 5.45 -14.25
N THR A 441 9.65 6.42 -15.16
CA THR A 441 10.67 6.72 -16.16
C THR A 441 11.82 7.47 -15.50
N PRO A 442 13.05 6.91 -15.42
CA PRO A 442 14.18 7.61 -14.82
C PRO A 442 14.52 8.89 -15.58
N LEU A 443 15.10 9.87 -14.89
CA LEU A 443 15.82 10.96 -15.53
C LEU A 443 17.15 10.43 -16.10
N TYR A 444 17.67 11.12 -17.12
CA TYR A 444 18.91 10.76 -17.81
C TYR A 444 19.83 11.98 -17.96
N ASP A 445 21.09 11.73 -18.25
CA ASP A 445 21.99 12.73 -18.82
C ASP A 445 21.52 13.01 -20.26
N ASN A 446 20.92 14.19 -20.50
CA ASN A 446 20.46 14.59 -21.84
C ASN A 446 21.52 15.38 -22.61
N ASN A 447 22.52 15.96 -21.93
CA ASN A 447 23.54 16.81 -22.54
C ASN A 447 24.93 16.14 -22.70
N ASN A 448 25.13 14.97 -22.08
CA ASN A 448 26.34 14.15 -21.99
C ASN A 448 27.51 14.77 -21.18
N ASN A 449 27.22 15.53 -20.11
CA ASN A 449 28.25 16.08 -19.21
C ASN A 449 28.67 15.12 -18.07
N GLY A 450 27.94 14.03 -17.83
CA GLY A 450 28.18 13.07 -16.75
C GLY A 450 27.23 13.19 -15.54
N TRP A 451 26.30 14.14 -15.54
CA TRP A 451 25.24 14.34 -14.54
C TRP A 451 23.86 14.07 -15.14
N VAL A 452 22.86 13.85 -14.29
CA VAL A 452 21.47 13.63 -14.71
C VAL A 452 20.74 14.97 -14.72
N ASP A 453 20.04 15.33 -15.79
CA ASP A 453 19.55 16.71 -15.99
C ASP A 453 18.03 16.84 -16.24
N LEU A 454 17.51 18.08 -16.09
CA LEU A 454 16.10 18.42 -16.33
C LEU A 454 15.80 18.95 -17.75
N GLY A 455 16.72 18.79 -18.69
CA GLY A 455 16.67 19.44 -19.99
C GLY A 455 16.74 20.95 -19.87
N ILE A 456 16.54 21.64 -21.00
CA ILE A 456 16.52 23.11 -21.02
C ILE A 456 15.19 23.61 -20.42
N LEU A 457 15.26 24.34 -19.31
CA LEU A 457 14.15 25.08 -18.73
C LEU A 457 14.26 26.58 -19.10
N PRO A 458 13.38 27.13 -19.95
CA PRO A 458 13.31 28.57 -20.17
C PRO A 458 12.97 29.38 -18.90
N PRO A 459 13.24 30.70 -18.86
CA PRO A 459 12.84 31.58 -17.76
C PRO A 459 11.34 31.46 -17.45
N GLY A 460 11.00 31.27 -16.16
CA GLY A 460 9.63 31.07 -15.68
C GLY A 460 9.03 29.69 -15.99
N ALA A 461 9.73 28.80 -16.71
CA ALA A 461 9.26 27.44 -16.95
C ALA A 461 9.45 26.54 -15.72
N GLN A 462 8.58 25.54 -15.58
CA GLN A 462 8.65 24.54 -14.51
C GLN A 462 8.63 23.11 -15.08
N ARG A 463 9.44 22.21 -14.51
CA ARG A 463 9.37 20.75 -14.76
C ARG A 463 9.06 20.00 -13.47
N ASP A 464 8.14 19.05 -13.58
CA ASP A 464 7.80 18.14 -12.49
C ASP A 464 8.72 16.92 -12.52
N VAL A 465 9.25 16.55 -11.36
CA VAL A 465 10.01 15.32 -11.14
C VAL A 465 9.52 14.60 -9.91
N VAL A 466 9.85 13.30 -9.82
CA VAL A 466 9.46 12.44 -8.71
C VAL A 466 10.69 11.72 -8.18
N LEU A 467 10.97 11.87 -6.89
CA LEU A 467 11.88 10.98 -6.18
C LEU A 467 11.10 9.69 -5.87
N SER A 468 11.49 8.59 -6.51
CA SER A 468 10.93 7.25 -6.30
C SER A 468 11.86 6.45 -5.41
N ILE A 469 11.34 5.92 -4.31
CA ILE A 469 12.09 5.20 -3.28
C ILE A 469 11.39 3.87 -3.02
N LEU A 470 12.08 2.74 -3.21
CA LEU A 470 11.63 1.45 -2.71
C LEU A 470 12.23 1.21 -1.33
N VAL A 471 11.37 1.12 -0.32
CA VAL A 471 11.76 0.74 1.05
C VAL A 471 12.12 -0.75 1.05
N PRO A 472 13.26 -1.19 1.63
CA PRO A 472 13.63 -2.60 1.63
C PRO A 472 12.67 -3.47 2.43
N GLU A 473 12.68 -4.78 2.16
CA GLU A 473 11.84 -5.78 2.84
C GLU A 473 12.38 -6.21 4.22
N ASP A 474 13.58 -5.75 4.61
CA ASP A 474 14.19 -6.13 5.89
C ASP A 474 13.48 -5.48 7.09
N LYS A 475 12.82 -6.31 7.91
CA LYS A 475 12.12 -5.92 9.14
C LYS A 475 13.04 -5.36 10.24
N ASN A 476 14.36 -5.46 10.09
CA ASN A 476 15.32 -4.94 11.06
C ASN A 476 15.70 -3.46 10.83
N LEU A 477 15.13 -2.78 9.82
CA LEU A 477 15.36 -1.36 9.49
C LEU A 477 14.81 -0.33 10.51
N ALA A 478 14.63 -0.73 11.77
CA ALA A 478 14.23 0.12 12.87
C ALA A 478 15.41 1.01 13.33
N ALA A 479 15.62 2.13 12.63
CA ALA A 479 16.61 3.14 12.99
C ALA A 479 16.07 4.14 14.02
N ASP A 480 16.90 4.53 15.00
CA ASP A 480 16.62 5.61 15.96
C ASP A 480 16.67 7.03 15.34
N ALA A 481 16.86 7.14 14.02
CA ALA A 481 17.07 8.37 13.29
C ALA A 481 16.33 8.35 11.93
N PRO A 482 15.88 9.52 11.43
CA PRO A 482 15.17 9.61 10.15
C PRO A 482 16.09 9.37 8.96
N PHE A 483 15.55 8.76 7.90
CA PHE A 483 16.23 8.64 6.61
C PHE A 483 16.06 9.95 5.83
N LEU A 484 17.17 10.50 5.32
CA LEU A 484 17.23 11.78 4.61
C LEU A 484 17.66 11.56 3.16
N PHE A 485 16.97 12.23 2.24
CA PHE A 485 17.24 12.17 0.81
C PHE A 485 17.35 13.61 0.26
N PRO A 486 18.51 14.27 0.43
CA PRO A 486 18.78 15.58 -0.14
C PRO A 486 18.99 15.47 -1.65
N ILE A 487 18.12 16.13 -2.40
CA ILE A 487 18.30 16.36 -3.84
C ILE A 487 18.84 17.77 -4.01
N THR A 488 19.98 17.91 -4.67
CA THR A 488 20.52 19.21 -5.09
C THR A 488 20.34 19.37 -6.58
N PHE A 489 19.81 20.52 -6.96
CA PHE A 489 19.70 21.01 -8.34
C PHE A 489 20.70 22.14 -8.51
N PHE A 490 21.57 22.07 -9.53
CA PHE A 490 22.63 23.06 -9.74
C PHE A 490 22.81 23.35 -11.24
N HIS A 491 23.57 24.39 -11.57
CA HIS A 491 24.05 24.60 -12.93
C HIS A 491 25.54 24.24 -13.02
N ALA A 492 25.98 23.65 -14.14
CA ALA A 492 27.35 23.15 -14.26
C ALA A 492 28.43 24.25 -14.33
N ASP A 493 28.10 25.43 -14.84
CA ASP A 493 29.05 26.55 -15.02
C ASP A 493 28.35 27.92 -14.91
N PRO A 494 28.59 28.73 -13.86
CA PRO A 494 29.41 28.44 -12.69
C PRO A 494 28.69 27.54 -11.66
N PRO A 495 29.40 26.63 -10.96
CA PRO A 495 28.81 25.62 -10.08
C PRO A 495 28.26 26.14 -8.74
N ASP A 496 28.47 27.42 -8.40
CA ASP A 496 28.08 27.98 -7.09
C ASP A 496 26.56 28.13 -6.91
N CYS A 497 25.78 28.16 -8.00
CA CYS A 497 24.32 28.29 -7.92
C CYS A 497 23.62 26.92 -7.85
N SER A 498 23.40 26.47 -6.61
CA SER A 498 22.73 25.21 -6.30
C SER A 498 21.61 25.36 -5.26
N ALA A 499 20.40 24.89 -5.59
CA ALA A 499 19.29 24.78 -4.64
C ALA A 499 19.16 23.33 -4.14
N THR A 500 18.90 23.13 -2.84
CA THR A 500 18.80 21.78 -2.24
C THR A 500 17.50 21.63 -1.46
N ILE A 501 16.78 20.53 -1.70
CA ILE A 501 15.62 20.12 -0.90
C ILE A 501 15.86 18.73 -0.28
N THR A 502 15.55 18.57 0.99
CA THR A 502 15.69 17.29 1.70
C THR A 502 14.34 16.64 1.93
N PHE A 503 14.12 15.49 1.28
CA PHE A 503 13.00 14.61 1.59
C PHE A 503 13.34 13.73 2.80
N ARG A 504 12.34 13.45 3.64
CA ARG A 504 12.53 12.79 4.95
C ARG A 504 11.52 11.69 5.18
N ILE A 505 12.01 10.53 5.63
CA ILE A 505 11.20 9.43 6.14
C ILE A 505 11.53 9.28 7.63
N GLU A 506 10.55 9.51 8.50
CA GLU A 506 10.78 9.56 9.95
C GLU A 506 11.10 8.19 10.57
N ARG A 507 10.54 7.12 9.99
CA ARG A 507 10.69 5.73 10.43
C ARG A 507 10.20 4.77 9.36
N VAL A 508 10.77 3.57 9.35
CA VAL A 508 10.25 2.40 8.63
C VAL A 508 9.56 1.49 9.63
N GLU A 509 8.38 0.98 9.28
CA GLU A 509 7.63 0.00 10.06
C GLU A 509 7.47 -1.31 9.26
N GLY A 510 7.42 -2.46 9.96
CA GLY A 510 7.16 -3.75 9.30
C GLY A 510 5.76 -3.80 8.69
N LEU A 511 5.57 -4.57 7.62
CA LEU A 511 4.26 -4.75 6.96
C LEU A 511 3.14 -5.21 7.92
N ASP A 512 3.50 -5.89 9.01
CA ASP A 512 2.61 -6.26 10.12
C ASP A 512 2.04 -5.06 10.91
N ARG A 513 2.65 -3.87 10.81
CA ARG A 513 2.13 -2.61 11.39
C ARG A 513 1.24 -1.80 10.46
N LEU A 514 1.19 -2.14 9.17
CA LEU A 514 0.24 -1.53 8.24
C LEU A 514 -1.21 -1.91 8.61
N TRP A 515 -1.38 -3.15 9.06
CA TRP A 515 -2.64 -3.79 9.39
C TRP A 515 -2.66 -4.25 10.85
N ASP A 516 -2.93 -3.33 11.78
CA ASP A 516 -2.88 -3.58 13.23
C ASP A 516 -4.27 -3.30 13.88
N PRO A 517 -5.08 -4.33 14.19
CA PRO A 517 -4.81 -5.76 14.01
C PRO A 517 -4.93 -6.23 12.55
N LEU A 518 -4.48 -7.47 12.32
CA LEU A 518 -4.85 -8.35 11.21
C LEU A 518 -5.01 -9.76 11.80
N GLN A 519 -6.20 -10.05 12.32
CA GLN A 519 -6.45 -11.17 13.23
C GLN A 519 -7.63 -12.01 12.73
N MET A 520 -7.38 -13.31 12.56
CA MET A 520 -8.38 -14.32 12.21
C MET A 520 -8.82 -15.06 13.49
N GLU A 521 -10.11 -15.24 13.67
CA GLU A 521 -10.72 -16.05 14.74
C GLU A 521 -11.73 -17.05 14.16
N VAL A 522 -12.17 -18.01 14.97
CA VAL A 522 -13.21 -19.00 14.62
C VAL A 522 -14.14 -19.23 15.82
N ASP A 523 -15.42 -19.50 15.57
CA ASP A 523 -16.44 -19.82 16.59
C ASP A 523 -16.29 -21.22 17.26
N ALA A 524 -15.10 -21.83 17.15
CA ALA A 524 -14.80 -23.19 17.59
C ALA A 524 -13.72 -23.24 18.70
N GLY A 525 -13.51 -24.43 19.27
CA GLY A 525 -12.36 -24.69 20.13
C GLY A 525 -11.09 -25.00 19.33
N GLU A 526 -10.08 -25.54 20.01
CA GLU A 526 -8.93 -26.21 19.39
C GLU A 526 -9.35 -27.49 18.62
N VAL A 527 -10.63 -27.85 18.61
CA VAL A 527 -11.17 -29.21 18.43
C VAL A 527 -12.59 -29.17 17.83
N VAL A 528 -12.86 -29.95 16.78
CA VAL A 528 -14.18 -30.10 16.09
C VAL A 528 -14.43 -31.54 15.62
N ILE A 529 -15.63 -31.84 15.12
CA ILE A 529 -16.01 -33.15 14.54
C ILE A 529 -16.40 -33.00 13.05
N PRO A 530 -16.41 -34.11 12.26
CA PRO A 530 -16.96 -34.08 10.90
C PRO A 530 -18.40 -33.58 10.87
N GLY A 531 -18.72 -32.69 9.93
CA GLY A 531 -20.04 -32.04 9.81
C GLY A 531 -20.23 -30.76 10.63
N SER A 532 -19.37 -30.46 11.62
CA SER A 532 -19.47 -29.22 12.42
C SER A 532 -19.46 -27.99 11.51
N LEU A 533 -20.37 -27.05 11.79
CA LEU A 533 -20.38 -25.71 11.20
C LEU A 533 -19.32 -24.85 11.90
N LEU A 534 -18.50 -24.16 11.11
CA LEU A 534 -17.48 -23.23 11.58
C LEU A 534 -17.71 -21.87 10.92
N THR A 535 -17.70 -20.80 11.72
CA THR A 535 -17.71 -19.41 11.28
C THR A 535 -16.36 -18.79 11.60
N TYR A 536 -15.71 -18.25 10.58
CA TYR A 536 -14.44 -17.55 10.69
C TYR A 536 -14.66 -16.05 10.55
N ASP A 537 -14.04 -15.27 11.44
CA ASP A 537 -14.07 -13.81 11.45
C ASP A 537 -12.66 -13.24 11.32
N LEU A 538 -12.41 -12.48 10.26
CA LEU A 538 -11.16 -11.75 10.04
C LEU A 538 -11.38 -10.26 10.36
N CYS A 539 -10.82 -9.80 11.48
CA CYS A 539 -10.76 -8.39 11.84
C CYS A 539 -9.43 -7.78 11.37
N PHE A 540 -9.48 -6.69 10.61
CA PHE A 540 -8.30 -5.93 10.22
C PHE A 540 -8.50 -4.42 10.37
N ALA A 541 -7.42 -3.63 10.47
CA ALA A 541 -7.50 -2.18 10.56
C ALA A 541 -6.37 -1.47 9.81
N ASN A 542 -6.69 -0.41 9.06
CA ASN A 542 -5.68 0.47 8.47
C ASN A 542 -5.08 1.36 9.58
N ALA A 543 -3.86 1.02 10.03
CA ALA A 543 -3.13 1.75 11.06
C ALA A 543 -2.27 2.90 10.51
N SER A 544 -2.13 3.02 9.18
CA SER A 544 -1.31 4.05 8.52
C SER A 544 -1.86 5.47 8.67
N ASP A 545 -1.08 6.47 8.24
CA ASP A 545 -1.52 7.86 8.27
C ASP A 545 -2.40 8.30 7.08
N ARG A 546 -2.83 7.39 6.20
CA ARG A 546 -3.49 7.66 4.89
C ARG A 546 -4.68 6.72 4.62
N GLU A 547 -5.40 6.98 3.52
CA GLU A 547 -6.29 5.98 2.91
C GLU A 547 -5.45 4.97 2.12
N ILE A 548 -5.78 3.68 2.24
CA ILE A 548 -5.18 2.59 1.44
C ILE A 548 -6.20 2.17 0.37
N ARG A 549 -5.74 1.81 -0.83
CA ARG A 549 -6.58 1.46 -1.98
C ARG A 549 -6.28 0.08 -2.55
N ASP A 550 -7.25 -0.43 -3.32
CA ASP A 550 -7.20 -1.70 -4.04
C ASP A 550 -6.74 -2.86 -3.13
N VAL A 551 -7.42 -2.96 -1.99
CA VAL A 551 -7.17 -3.97 -0.96
C VAL A 551 -7.82 -5.28 -1.38
N VAL A 552 -7.04 -6.35 -1.49
CA VAL A 552 -7.50 -7.69 -1.84
C VAL A 552 -7.19 -8.63 -0.67
N VAL A 553 -8.24 -9.14 -0.03
CA VAL A 553 -8.13 -10.20 0.98
C VAL A 553 -8.36 -11.54 0.30
N THR A 554 -7.47 -12.50 0.51
CA THR A 554 -7.59 -13.89 0.05
C THR A 554 -7.47 -14.83 1.24
N THR A 555 -8.53 -15.57 1.54
CA THR A 555 -8.49 -16.68 2.52
C THR A 555 -8.53 -17.99 1.77
N ARG A 556 -7.48 -18.82 1.93
CA ARG A 556 -7.46 -20.18 1.39
C ARG A 556 -8.04 -21.15 2.41
N LEU A 557 -9.03 -21.94 1.99
CA LEU A 557 -9.70 -22.91 2.83
C LEU A 557 -8.93 -24.24 2.84
N SER A 558 -8.76 -24.81 4.02
CA SER A 558 -8.29 -26.19 4.19
C SER A 558 -9.10 -27.15 3.31
N PRO A 559 -8.48 -28.14 2.63
CA PRO A 559 -9.18 -29.11 1.77
C PRO A 559 -10.16 -30.03 2.53
N TYR A 560 -10.21 -29.91 3.86
CA TYR A 560 -11.13 -30.62 4.74
C TYR A 560 -12.36 -29.78 5.16
N LEU A 561 -12.49 -28.58 4.60
CA LEU A 561 -13.68 -27.72 4.71
C LEU A 561 -14.52 -27.82 3.43
N THR A 562 -15.82 -27.53 3.53
CA THR A 562 -16.71 -27.43 2.38
C THR A 562 -16.62 -26.05 1.70
N PRO A 563 -17.08 -25.90 0.44
CA PRO A 563 -17.33 -24.59 -0.13
C PRO A 563 -18.19 -23.73 0.82
N PRO A 564 -17.90 -22.42 0.96
CA PRO A 564 -18.55 -21.59 1.97
C PRO A 564 -20.07 -21.49 1.74
N ILE A 565 -20.83 -21.70 2.81
CA ILE A 565 -22.29 -21.71 2.79
C ILE A 565 -22.91 -20.36 3.17
N ALA A 566 -22.14 -19.51 3.86
CA ALA A 566 -22.49 -18.13 4.17
C ALA A 566 -21.25 -17.23 4.03
N LEU A 567 -21.48 -16.00 3.58
CA LEU A 567 -20.46 -15.01 3.25
C LEU A 567 -20.99 -13.61 3.60
N ASP A 568 -20.23 -12.83 4.36
CA ASP A 568 -20.50 -11.41 4.67
C ASP A 568 -19.17 -10.62 4.66
N GLY A 569 -19.26 -9.30 4.60
CA GLY A 569 -18.10 -8.42 4.61
C GLY A 569 -18.50 -6.99 4.94
N ARG A 570 -17.94 -6.44 6.02
CA ARG A 570 -18.36 -5.17 6.60
C ARG A 570 -17.15 -4.26 6.85
N LEU A 571 -17.32 -2.97 6.58
CA LEU A 571 -16.31 -1.93 6.79
C LEU A 571 -16.87 -0.87 7.73
N GLY A 572 -16.14 -0.55 8.78
CA GLY A 572 -16.55 0.34 9.87
C GLY A 572 -15.52 1.43 10.16
N LEU A 573 -16.01 2.61 10.56
CA LEU A 573 -15.18 3.72 11.02
C LEU A 573 -15.30 3.86 12.54
N ARG A 574 -14.18 3.85 13.27
CA ARG A 574 -14.16 4.26 14.68
C ARG A 574 -13.98 5.77 14.80
N ALA A 575 -15.10 6.50 14.68
CA ALA A 575 -15.21 7.83 15.27
C ALA A 575 -15.36 7.74 16.80
N GLY A 576 -14.96 8.77 17.52
CA GLY A 576 -15.00 8.78 18.99
C GLY A 576 -16.41 8.57 19.57
N GLN A 577 -16.53 7.65 20.54
CA GLN A 577 -17.70 7.40 21.38
C GLN A 577 -19.07 7.29 20.68
N SER A 578 -19.11 6.75 19.45
CA SER A 578 -20.36 6.25 18.86
C SER A 578 -20.09 5.00 18.03
N SER A 579 -20.76 3.89 18.37
CA SER A 579 -20.74 2.65 17.58
C SER A 579 -21.65 2.76 16.36
N ALA A 580 -21.44 3.80 15.56
CA ALA A 580 -22.09 3.99 14.27
C ALA A 580 -21.34 3.15 13.22
N PHE A 581 -21.58 1.84 13.22
CA PHE A 581 -21.31 1.04 12.03
C PHE A 581 -22.04 1.68 10.86
N MET A 582 -21.32 2.07 9.80
CA MET A 582 -22.00 2.29 8.53
C MET A 582 -22.64 0.96 8.13
N ARG A 583 -23.90 0.99 7.67
CA ARG A 583 -24.44 -0.16 6.96
C ARG A 583 -23.51 -0.47 5.79
N SER A 584 -23.37 -1.76 5.49
CA SER A 584 -22.62 -2.30 4.35
C SER A 584 -22.64 -1.35 3.15
N GLN A 585 -21.46 -0.98 2.64
CA GLN A 585 -21.39 -0.53 1.26
C GLN A 585 -21.86 -1.70 0.39
N GLU A 586 -23.01 -1.54 -0.26
CA GLU A 586 -23.54 -2.53 -1.18
C GLU A 586 -22.51 -2.74 -2.30
N GLY A 587 -21.97 -3.96 -2.40
CA GLY A 587 -21.03 -4.31 -3.47
C GLY A 587 -19.53 -4.15 -3.14
N THR A 588 -19.08 -4.54 -1.95
CA THR A 588 -17.71 -5.12 -1.82
C THR A 588 -17.71 -6.44 -2.60
N PRO A 589 -17.02 -6.58 -3.75
CA PRO A 589 -17.11 -7.80 -4.54
C PRO A 589 -16.42 -8.95 -3.79
N ILE A 590 -17.17 -10.04 -3.59
CA ILE A 590 -16.66 -11.27 -2.99
C ILE A 590 -16.88 -12.43 -3.95
N VAL A 591 -15.85 -13.25 -4.14
CA VAL A 591 -15.87 -14.40 -5.06
C VAL A 591 -15.19 -15.60 -4.39
N TYR A 592 -15.88 -16.73 -4.40
CA TYR A 592 -15.28 -18.03 -4.10
C TYR A 592 -14.76 -18.68 -5.38
N TYR A 593 -13.50 -19.12 -5.36
CA TYR A 593 -12.76 -19.73 -6.46
C TYR A 593 -12.55 -21.24 -6.20
N PRO A 594 -13.37 -22.13 -6.82
CA PRO A 594 -13.30 -23.57 -6.56
C PRO A 594 -11.99 -24.22 -7.02
N ASP A 595 -11.29 -23.63 -7.99
CA ASP A 595 -9.99 -24.08 -8.50
C ASP A 595 -8.84 -23.90 -7.50
N ARG A 596 -9.00 -22.97 -6.55
CA ARG A 596 -7.99 -22.61 -5.54
C ARG A 596 -8.44 -22.90 -4.10
N HIS A 597 -9.66 -23.39 -3.94
CA HIS A 597 -10.38 -23.49 -2.67
C HIS A 597 -10.31 -22.18 -1.85
N ALA A 598 -10.50 -21.03 -2.49
CA ALA A 598 -10.19 -19.73 -1.91
C ALA A 598 -11.38 -18.75 -1.97
N ILE A 599 -11.55 -17.94 -0.93
CA ILE A 599 -12.47 -16.80 -0.91
C ILE A 599 -11.63 -15.53 -1.12
N VAL A 600 -12.07 -14.66 -2.02
CA VAL A 600 -11.43 -13.37 -2.31
C VAL A 600 -12.44 -12.25 -2.11
N TRP A 601 -12.08 -11.24 -1.32
CA TRP A 601 -12.80 -9.97 -1.18
C TRP A 601 -11.96 -8.86 -1.83
N THR A 602 -12.58 -8.02 -2.65
CA THR A 602 -11.95 -6.81 -3.23
C THR A 602 -12.55 -5.56 -2.58
N ILE A 603 -11.71 -4.71 -2.01
CA ILE A 603 -12.10 -3.52 -1.26
C ILE A 603 -11.42 -2.30 -1.90
N ALA A 604 -12.21 -1.43 -2.53
CA ALA A 604 -11.69 -0.31 -3.31
C ALA A 604 -10.87 0.69 -2.48
N SER A 605 -11.29 0.99 -1.25
CA SER A 605 -10.47 1.73 -0.29
C SER A 605 -10.79 1.43 1.18
N VAL A 606 -9.78 1.56 2.03
CA VAL A 606 -9.86 1.47 3.49
C VAL A 606 -9.34 2.79 4.06
N PRO A 607 -10.20 3.69 4.56
CA PRO A 607 -9.78 4.98 5.11
C PRO A 607 -8.84 4.85 6.32
N LYS A 608 -8.11 5.93 6.61
CA LYS A 608 -7.24 6.06 7.80
C LYS A 608 -7.98 5.67 9.08
N GLY A 609 -7.46 4.71 9.84
CA GLY A 609 -8.07 4.26 11.11
C GLY A 609 -9.40 3.50 10.96
N ALA A 610 -9.81 3.15 9.74
CA ALA A 610 -10.95 2.28 9.50
C ALA A 610 -10.63 0.83 9.91
N ARG A 611 -11.68 0.08 10.22
CA ARG A 611 -11.62 -1.38 10.43
C ARG A 611 -12.49 -2.11 9.41
N GLY A 612 -12.09 -3.32 9.05
CA GLY A 612 -12.91 -4.26 8.32
C GLY A 612 -13.08 -5.55 9.11
N ASP A 613 -14.28 -6.09 9.07
CA ASP A 613 -14.67 -7.35 9.69
C ASP A 613 -15.27 -8.21 8.57
N LEU A 614 -14.59 -9.30 8.19
CA LEU A 614 -14.98 -10.20 7.10
C LEU A 614 -15.33 -11.58 7.65
N THR A 615 -16.52 -12.07 7.35
CA THR A 615 -17.09 -13.28 7.97
C THR A 615 -17.44 -14.32 6.91
N PHE A 616 -17.11 -15.58 7.14
CA PHE A 616 -17.60 -16.69 6.32
C PHE A 616 -17.90 -17.93 7.17
N SER A 617 -18.90 -18.71 6.77
CA SER A 617 -19.21 -20.00 7.39
C SER A 617 -19.06 -21.15 6.40
N THR A 618 -18.50 -22.26 6.87
CA THR A 618 -18.23 -23.50 6.15
C THR A 618 -18.39 -24.70 7.09
N GLN A 619 -18.48 -25.92 6.57
CA GLN A 619 -18.57 -27.14 7.39
C GLN A 619 -17.32 -27.99 7.25
N VAL A 620 -16.99 -28.73 8.32
CA VAL A 620 -16.01 -29.82 8.25
C VAL A 620 -16.56 -30.94 7.35
N VAL A 621 -15.79 -31.37 6.34
CA VAL A 621 -16.19 -32.42 5.39
C VAL A 621 -16.42 -33.75 6.11
N GLU A 622 -17.58 -34.39 5.93
CA GLU A 622 -17.99 -35.62 6.66
C GLU A 622 -16.97 -36.78 6.61
N SER A 623 -16.15 -36.86 5.55
CA SER A 623 -15.16 -37.92 5.34
C SER A 623 -13.75 -37.60 5.83
N VAL A 624 -13.56 -36.53 6.60
CA VAL A 624 -12.24 -36.13 7.12
C VAL A 624 -11.65 -37.18 8.10
N PRO A 625 -10.35 -37.51 8.03
CA PRO A 625 -9.71 -38.43 8.99
C PRO A 625 -9.58 -37.84 10.41
N GLN A 626 -9.59 -38.72 11.42
CA GLN A 626 -9.20 -38.38 12.80
C GLN A 626 -7.79 -37.80 12.86
N GLY A 627 -7.57 -36.80 13.73
CA GLY A 627 -6.28 -36.15 13.94
C GLY A 627 -5.87 -35.19 12.82
N THR A 628 -6.73 -34.96 11.83
CA THR A 628 -6.50 -33.95 10.80
C THR A 628 -6.52 -32.56 11.43
N VAL A 629 -5.49 -31.75 11.18
CA VAL A 629 -5.50 -30.32 11.54
C VAL A 629 -6.09 -29.54 10.37
N ILE A 630 -7.17 -28.81 10.64
CA ILE A 630 -7.68 -27.74 9.79
C ILE A 630 -6.90 -26.48 10.16
N ASP A 631 -6.24 -25.86 9.19
CA ASP A 631 -5.56 -24.57 9.33
C ASP A 631 -6.18 -23.57 8.33
N VAL A 632 -6.37 -22.33 8.78
CA VAL A 632 -6.95 -21.24 8.01
C VAL A 632 -6.20 -19.94 8.32
N GLN A 633 -5.76 -19.25 7.27
CA GLN A 633 -5.06 -17.97 7.33
C GLN A 633 -5.54 -17.08 6.18
N ALA A 634 -5.56 -15.76 6.40
CA ALA A 634 -5.83 -14.78 5.36
C ALA A 634 -4.54 -14.07 4.92
N GLU A 635 -4.42 -13.85 3.61
CA GLU A 635 -3.47 -12.94 2.98
C GLU A 635 -4.21 -11.64 2.60
N LEU A 636 -3.56 -10.49 2.82
CA LEU A 636 -4.08 -9.18 2.48
C LEU A 636 -3.00 -8.41 1.69
N VAL A 637 -3.30 -8.10 0.43
CA VAL A 637 -2.45 -7.30 -0.48
C VAL A 637 -3.12 -5.94 -0.73
N CYS A 638 -2.34 -4.88 -0.95
CA CYS A 638 -2.86 -3.56 -1.32
C CYS A 638 -1.90 -2.77 -2.22
N ALA A 639 -2.41 -1.78 -2.96
CA ALA A 639 -1.61 -0.96 -3.88
C ALA A 639 -0.58 -0.03 -3.22
N LEU A 640 -0.47 0.00 -1.88
CA LEU A 640 0.57 0.77 -1.18
C LEU A 640 1.92 0.03 -1.14
N THR A 641 1.89 -1.30 -1.08
CA THR A 641 3.09 -2.14 -0.89
C THR A 641 3.20 -3.29 -1.89
N GLU A 642 2.08 -3.71 -2.51
CA GLU A 642 1.97 -4.89 -3.38
C GLU A 642 2.39 -6.24 -2.73
N LEU A 643 2.80 -6.22 -1.46
CA LEU A 643 3.16 -7.39 -0.66
C LEU A 643 1.95 -7.96 0.10
N ALA A 644 2.01 -9.26 0.39
CA ALA A 644 1.01 -9.93 1.22
C ALA A 644 1.33 -9.79 2.71
N ALA A 645 0.50 -9.02 3.43
CA ALA A 645 0.38 -9.16 4.87
C ALA A 645 -0.39 -10.45 5.19
N VAL A 646 -0.05 -11.14 6.28
CA VAL A 646 -0.71 -12.38 6.70
C VAL A 646 -1.31 -12.25 8.09
N SER A 647 -2.49 -12.82 8.30
CA SER A 647 -3.07 -12.98 9.64
C SER A 647 -2.30 -14.01 10.47
N ASN A 648 -2.67 -14.18 11.74
CA ASN A 648 -2.41 -15.45 12.42
C ASN A 648 -3.08 -16.61 11.66
N SER A 649 -2.49 -17.80 11.76
CA SER A 649 -3.21 -19.05 11.52
C SER A 649 -4.25 -19.28 12.61
N VAL A 650 -5.34 -19.95 12.25
CA VAL A 650 -6.31 -20.54 13.17
C VAL A 650 -6.35 -22.04 12.91
N THR A 651 -5.90 -22.82 13.91
CA THR A 651 -5.75 -24.27 13.81
C THR A 651 -6.76 -25.01 14.67
N THR A 652 -7.42 -26.01 14.10
CA THR A 652 -8.47 -26.81 14.75
C THR A 652 -8.28 -28.29 14.42
N ALA A 653 -8.18 -29.14 15.43
CA ALA A 653 -8.05 -30.59 15.26
C ALA A 653 -9.40 -31.29 15.07
N VAL A 654 -9.44 -32.26 14.15
CA VAL A 654 -10.63 -33.07 13.87
C VAL A 654 -10.64 -34.35 14.70
N LEU A 655 -11.74 -34.57 15.42
CA LEU A 655 -11.96 -35.79 16.20
C LEU A 655 -12.93 -36.75 15.53
N THR A 656 -12.66 -38.04 15.70
CA THR A 656 -13.70 -39.06 15.81
C THR A 656 -13.33 -40.01 16.96
N ASN A 657 -14.32 -40.49 17.71
CA ASN A 657 -14.19 -41.58 18.69
C ASN A 657 -13.05 -41.49 19.75
N GLU A 658 -12.83 -40.32 20.37
CA GLU A 658 -11.79 -40.18 21.42
C GLU A 658 -12.07 -40.89 22.76
N LEU A 659 -13.29 -41.40 22.97
CA LEU A 659 -13.60 -42.23 24.14
C LEU A 659 -13.66 -43.72 23.77
N ALA A 660 -12.72 -44.49 24.30
CA ALA A 660 -12.80 -45.95 24.34
C ALA A 660 -13.37 -46.40 25.69
N VAL A 661 -14.36 -47.30 25.67
CA VAL A 661 -14.98 -47.85 26.87
C VAL A 661 -14.88 -49.36 26.85
N SER A 662 -14.55 -49.97 27.99
CA SER A 662 -14.66 -51.42 28.18
C SER A 662 -15.36 -51.75 29.49
N LEU A 663 -16.01 -52.92 29.52
CA LEU A 663 -16.72 -53.45 30.68
C LEU A 663 -16.09 -54.76 31.12
N SER A 664 -15.92 -54.92 32.43
CA SER A 664 -15.57 -56.20 33.07
C SER A 664 -16.34 -56.38 34.37
N ALA A 665 -16.27 -57.57 34.97
CA ALA A 665 -16.84 -57.86 36.29
C ALA A 665 -15.97 -58.87 37.03
N THR A 666 -16.08 -58.94 38.36
CA THR A 666 -15.34 -59.89 39.20
C THR A 666 -15.60 -61.33 38.77
N ASN A 667 -16.87 -61.68 38.51
CA ASN A 667 -17.29 -62.99 38.05
C ASN A 667 -18.07 -62.87 36.72
N THR A 668 -17.76 -63.72 35.74
CA THR A 668 -18.55 -63.87 34.50
C THR A 668 -19.60 -64.99 34.58
N LEU A 669 -19.62 -65.73 35.69
CA LEU A 669 -20.56 -66.80 36.02
C LEU A 669 -20.99 -66.59 37.48
N VAL A 670 -22.29 -66.49 37.71
CA VAL A 670 -22.89 -66.10 39.01
C VAL A 670 -24.15 -66.91 39.29
N THR A 671 -24.50 -67.07 40.55
CA THR A 671 -25.74 -67.71 41.00
C THR A 671 -26.84 -66.66 41.16
N MET A 672 -28.11 -67.05 41.06
CA MET A 672 -29.22 -66.18 41.49
C MET A 672 -29.07 -65.86 42.99
N GLY A 673 -29.06 -64.57 43.33
CA GLY A 673 -28.77 -64.04 44.67
C GLY A 673 -27.35 -63.49 44.87
N ASP A 674 -26.41 -63.77 43.97
CA ASP A 674 -25.02 -63.30 44.11
C ASP A 674 -24.90 -61.78 43.90
N GLU A 675 -23.99 -61.16 44.65
CA GLU A 675 -23.55 -59.77 44.50
C GLU A 675 -22.26 -59.73 43.67
N ASN A 676 -22.28 -59.09 42.50
CA ASN A 676 -21.14 -59.01 41.58
C ASN A 676 -20.66 -57.56 41.45
N THR A 677 -19.33 -57.34 41.38
CA THR A 677 -18.77 -56.01 41.12
C THR A 677 -18.50 -55.87 39.62
N TYR A 678 -19.04 -54.81 39.03
CA TYR A 678 -18.85 -54.41 37.64
C TYR A 678 -17.85 -53.25 37.58
N TYR A 679 -17.01 -53.24 36.57
CA TYR A 679 -16.01 -52.21 36.29
C TYR A 679 -16.25 -51.62 34.91
N ILE A 680 -16.21 -50.29 34.79
CA ILE A 680 -16.17 -49.58 33.52
C ILE A 680 -14.83 -48.85 33.43
N ASP A 681 -14.01 -49.22 32.45
CA ASP A 681 -12.81 -48.48 32.10
C ASP A 681 -13.14 -47.49 30.99
N VAL A 682 -12.98 -46.20 31.26
CA VAL A 682 -13.17 -45.10 30.30
C VAL A 682 -11.79 -44.54 29.98
N THR A 683 -11.35 -44.69 28.74
CA THR A 683 -10.03 -44.23 28.28
C THR A 683 -10.22 -43.10 27.27
N ASN A 684 -9.57 -41.97 27.52
CA ASN A 684 -9.34 -40.94 26.52
C ASN A 684 -8.19 -41.42 25.62
N VAL A 685 -8.50 -41.72 24.35
CA VAL A 685 -7.50 -42.20 23.38
C VAL A 685 -6.81 -41.06 22.62
N SER A 686 -7.10 -39.80 22.96
CA SER A 686 -6.34 -38.63 22.49
C SER A 686 -4.91 -38.63 23.03
N ASP A 687 -3.94 -38.26 22.21
CA ASP A 687 -2.57 -37.92 22.64
C ASP A 687 -2.39 -36.43 22.97
N SER A 688 -3.38 -35.62 22.58
CA SER A 688 -3.26 -34.17 22.46
C SER A 688 -4.13 -33.42 23.47
N ILE A 689 -5.39 -33.82 23.69
CA ILE A 689 -6.38 -33.06 24.47
C ILE A 689 -6.95 -33.75 25.72
N ASP A 690 -7.24 -32.96 26.75
CA ASP A 690 -7.95 -33.39 27.96
C ASP A 690 -9.47 -33.27 27.76
N LEU A 691 -10.21 -34.36 27.93
CA LEU A 691 -11.66 -34.39 27.80
C LEU A 691 -12.36 -33.93 29.09
N HIS A 692 -13.44 -33.17 28.95
CA HIS A 692 -14.19 -32.51 30.04
C HIS A 692 -15.71 -32.72 29.87
N ASP A 693 -16.49 -32.60 30.96
CA ASP A 693 -17.92 -32.96 31.03
C ASP A 693 -18.16 -34.41 30.54
N VAL A 694 -17.25 -35.32 30.90
CA VAL A 694 -17.30 -36.74 30.53
C VAL A 694 -18.35 -37.44 31.41
N ARG A 695 -19.30 -38.13 30.78
CA ARG A 695 -20.40 -38.84 31.45
C ARG A 695 -20.52 -40.27 30.94
N VAL A 696 -20.93 -41.20 31.80
CA VAL A 696 -21.10 -42.63 31.45
C VAL A 696 -22.53 -43.07 31.71
N ARG A 697 -23.18 -43.58 30.67
CA ARG A 697 -24.53 -44.18 30.71
C ARG A 697 -24.40 -45.69 30.78
N VAL A 698 -24.71 -46.29 31.92
CA VAL A 698 -24.67 -47.75 32.12
C VAL A 698 -26.08 -48.31 32.14
N TYR A 699 -26.43 -49.09 31.11
CA TYR A 699 -27.74 -49.71 30.94
C TYR A 699 -27.75 -51.08 31.63
N LEU A 700 -28.58 -51.21 32.67
CA LEU A 700 -28.74 -52.46 33.40
C LEU A 700 -29.86 -53.31 32.76
N PRO A 701 -29.64 -54.62 32.53
CA PRO A 701 -30.67 -55.52 32.04
C PRO A 701 -31.67 -55.87 33.16
N PRO A 702 -32.85 -56.42 32.81
CA PRO A 702 -33.63 -57.24 33.74
C PRO A 702 -32.73 -58.28 34.41
N GLY A 703 -32.98 -58.55 35.70
CA GLY A 703 -32.17 -59.46 36.49
C GLY A 703 -30.99 -58.85 37.25
N ILE A 704 -30.56 -57.61 36.96
CA ILE A 704 -29.52 -56.90 37.72
C ILE A 704 -30.08 -55.69 38.46
N THR A 705 -29.91 -55.66 39.78
CA THR A 705 -30.27 -54.51 40.63
C THR A 705 -29.01 -53.83 41.14
N TYR A 706 -28.86 -52.52 40.91
CA TYR A 706 -27.78 -51.69 41.45
C TYR A 706 -27.80 -51.66 43.00
N CYS A 707 -26.63 -51.73 43.63
CA CYS A 707 -26.46 -51.60 45.07
C CYS A 707 -26.08 -50.15 45.46
N PRO A 708 -26.94 -49.39 46.18
CA PRO A 708 -26.61 -48.05 46.67
C PRO A 708 -25.36 -48.01 47.55
N ALA A 709 -24.68 -46.86 47.55
CA ALA A 709 -23.40 -46.61 48.20
C ALA A 709 -22.24 -47.55 47.80
N THR A 710 -22.32 -48.23 46.65
CA THR A 710 -21.23 -49.09 46.14
C THR A 710 -20.41 -48.49 44.99
N SER A 711 -20.81 -47.34 44.45
CA SER A 711 -20.09 -46.68 43.35
C SER A 711 -18.75 -46.08 43.80
N HIS A 712 -17.70 -46.32 43.02
CA HIS A 712 -16.35 -45.76 43.20
C HIS A 712 -15.77 -45.28 41.86
N GLN A 713 -14.96 -44.23 41.92
CA GLN A 713 -14.12 -43.73 40.83
C GLN A 713 -12.64 -43.84 41.26
N ASP A 714 -11.84 -44.57 40.49
CA ASP A 714 -10.41 -44.86 40.77
C ASP A 714 -10.17 -45.37 42.21
N GLY A 715 -11.09 -46.21 42.69
CA GLY A 715 -11.07 -46.79 44.04
C GLY A 715 -11.51 -45.85 45.17
N LYS A 716 -11.86 -44.59 44.88
CA LYS A 716 -12.43 -43.64 45.86
C LYS A 716 -13.97 -43.72 45.80
N PRO A 717 -14.69 -43.74 46.94
CA PRO A 717 -16.14 -43.70 46.93
C PRO A 717 -16.67 -42.44 46.20
N MET A 718 -17.73 -42.59 45.42
CA MET A 718 -18.42 -41.49 44.74
C MET A 718 -19.92 -41.48 45.09
N ALA A 719 -20.63 -40.42 44.72
CA ALA A 719 -22.08 -40.34 44.91
C ALA A 719 -22.81 -41.41 44.07
N ASP A 720 -23.97 -41.88 44.56
CA ASP A 720 -24.82 -42.79 43.79
C ASP A 720 -25.32 -42.10 42.49
N PRO A 721 -25.19 -42.76 41.32
CA PRO A 721 -25.61 -42.17 40.05
C PRO A 721 -27.14 -42.05 39.98
N PRO A 722 -27.70 -40.94 39.44
CA PRO A 722 -29.12 -40.86 39.15
C PRO A 722 -29.55 -41.96 38.17
N GLN A 723 -30.46 -42.83 38.62
CA GLN A 723 -31.02 -43.90 37.79
C GLN A 723 -32.23 -43.39 37.00
N SER A 724 -32.19 -43.49 35.66
CA SER A 724 -33.25 -43.03 34.76
C SER A 724 -33.55 -44.08 33.70
N ARG A 725 -34.81 -44.54 33.64
CA ARG A 725 -35.31 -45.54 32.68
C ARG A 725 -34.45 -46.82 32.58
N GLY A 726 -33.89 -47.29 33.71
CA GLY A 726 -33.04 -48.48 33.78
C GLY A 726 -31.55 -48.25 33.48
N ALA A 727 -31.14 -47.02 33.15
CA ALA A 727 -29.73 -46.64 33.04
C ALA A 727 -29.27 -45.88 34.29
N LEU A 728 -28.07 -46.19 34.78
CA LEU A 728 -27.29 -45.33 35.68
C LEU A 728 -26.58 -44.27 34.83
N VAL A 729 -26.51 -43.03 35.32
CA VAL A 729 -25.72 -41.96 34.66
C VAL A 729 -24.67 -41.45 35.63
N TYR A 730 -23.40 -41.73 35.35
CA TYR A 730 -22.26 -41.20 36.07
C TYR A 730 -21.79 -39.89 35.43
N ASP A 731 -21.39 -38.94 36.27
CA ASP A 731 -20.51 -37.83 35.90
C ASP A 731 -19.08 -38.24 36.30
N VAL A 732 -18.13 -38.07 35.38
CA VAL A 732 -16.71 -38.43 35.54
C VAL A 732 -15.84 -37.16 35.62
N GLY A 733 -16.37 -36.02 35.20
CA GLY A 733 -15.64 -34.75 35.14
C GLY A 733 -14.64 -34.70 33.98
N GLN A 734 -13.34 -34.81 34.31
CA GLN A 734 -12.22 -34.69 33.37
C GLN A 734 -11.50 -36.03 33.20
N VAL A 735 -11.18 -36.39 31.95
CA VAL A 735 -10.29 -37.52 31.62
C VAL A 735 -9.09 -36.98 30.84
N PRO A 736 -7.89 -36.88 31.46
CA PRO A 736 -6.70 -36.34 30.82
C PRO A 736 -6.30 -37.10 29.55
N LYS A 737 -5.51 -36.48 28.68
CA LYS A 737 -4.99 -37.12 27.45
C LYS A 737 -4.16 -38.36 27.75
N CYS A 738 -4.36 -39.41 26.93
CA CYS A 738 -3.90 -40.79 27.16
C CYS A 738 -4.28 -41.35 28.54
N GLY A 739 -5.20 -40.71 29.26
CA GLY A 739 -5.63 -41.07 30.59
C GLY A 739 -6.81 -42.04 30.56
N ALA A 740 -6.94 -42.82 31.64
CA ALA A 740 -8.09 -43.66 31.88
C ALA A 740 -8.63 -43.44 33.30
N VAL A 741 -9.94 -43.52 33.43
CA VAL A 741 -10.67 -43.51 34.70
C VAL A 741 -11.44 -44.82 34.82
N ARG A 742 -11.33 -45.48 35.98
CA ARG A 742 -12.08 -46.70 36.30
C ARG A 742 -13.24 -46.38 37.24
N LEU A 743 -14.46 -46.52 36.72
CA LEU A 743 -15.65 -46.61 37.55
C LEU A 743 -15.85 -48.05 38.01
N SER A 744 -16.40 -48.25 39.20
CA SER A 744 -16.88 -49.57 39.64
C SER A 744 -18.12 -49.48 40.50
N PHE A 745 -19.04 -50.42 40.35
CA PHE A 745 -20.25 -50.54 41.16
C PHE A 745 -20.61 -52.00 41.43
N ARG A 746 -21.51 -52.27 42.38
CA ARG A 746 -22.04 -53.61 42.60
C ARG A 746 -23.49 -53.75 42.16
N GLY A 747 -23.83 -54.94 41.70
CA GLY A 747 -25.20 -55.33 41.38
C GLY A 747 -25.52 -56.74 41.84
N ILE A 748 -26.73 -56.94 42.35
CA ILE A 748 -27.26 -58.24 42.78
C ILE A 748 -28.04 -58.87 41.64
N VAL A 749 -27.82 -60.18 41.43
CA VAL A 749 -28.56 -61.02 40.49
C VAL A 749 -29.90 -61.42 41.12
N ASN A 750 -31.00 -60.93 40.57
CA ASN A 750 -32.35 -61.17 41.09
C ASN A 750 -33.15 -62.16 40.22
N ALA A 751 -34.35 -62.55 40.68
CA ALA A 751 -35.19 -63.56 40.05
C ALA A 751 -35.79 -63.19 38.67
N ALA A 752 -35.51 -62.00 38.13
CA ALA A 752 -35.84 -61.59 36.76
C ALA A 752 -34.64 -61.74 35.79
N ALA A 753 -33.60 -62.48 36.18
CA ALA A 753 -32.46 -62.81 35.33
C ALA A 753 -32.71 -64.07 34.50
N ASP A 754 -32.52 -63.97 33.18
CA ASP A 754 -32.36 -65.15 32.30
C ASP A 754 -30.98 -65.81 32.53
N ASP A 755 -30.75 -66.98 31.90
CA ASP A 755 -29.45 -67.71 31.87
C ASP A 755 -28.24 -66.83 31.48
N LYS A 756 -28.47 -65.66 30.90
CA LYS A 756 -27.47 -64.62 30.63
C LYS A 756 -28.06 -63.22 30.87
N VAL A 757 -27.33 -62.39 31.59
CA VAL A 757 -27.61 -60.96 31.75
C VAL A 757 -26.55 -60.15 31.00
N THR A 758 -26.93 -59.06 30.34
CA THR A 758 -26.01 -58.26 29.51
C THR A 758 -26.08 -56.78 29.86
N VAL A 759 -25.01 -56.28 30.49
CA VAL A 759 -24.81 -54.86 30.81
C VAL A 759 -24.21 -54.15 29.59
N ARG A 760 -24.61 -52.90 29.35
CA ARG A 760 -24.01 -52.04 28.32
C ARG A 760 -23.56 -50.71 28.91
N ALA A 761 -22.49 -50.13 28.39
CA ALA A 761 -22.03 -48.81 28.77
C ALA A 761 -21.65 -47.98 27.55
N VAL A 762 -21.96 -46.69 27.61
CA VAL A 762 -21.54 -45.67 26.64
C VAL A 762 -20.98 -44.50 27.44
N ALA A 763 -19.78 -44.03 27.12
CA ALA A 763 -19.27 -42.76 27.61
C ALA A 763 -19.52 -41.68 26.56
N ALA A 764 -19.73 -40.45 26.99
CA ALA A 764 -19.86 -39.31 26.10
C ALA A 764 -19.23 -38.07 26.74
N PHE A 765 -18.74 -37.14 25.92
CA PHE A 765 -18.30 -35.82 26.39
C PHE A 765 -18.93 -34.72 25.54
N ARG A 766 -18.90 -33.49 26.06
CA ARG A 766 -19.48 -32.31 25.41
C ARG A 766 -18.41 -31.49 24.71
N THR A 767 -18.60 -31.19 23.43
CA THR A 767 -17.74 -30.30 22.66
C THR A 767 -18.01 -28.83 23.03
N ARG A 768 -17.13 -27.90 22.58
CA ARG A 768 -17.45 -26.45 22.68
C ARG A 768 -18.59 -26.01 21.75
N THR A 769 -18.93 -26.79 20.72
CA THR A 769 -20.12 -26.59 19.86
C THR A 769 -21.43 -27.04 20.53
N ASP A 770 -21.39 -27.42 21.81
CA ASP A 770 -22.48 -27.95 22.63
C ASP A 770 -22.98 -29.36 22.25
N GLU A 771 -22.31 -30.01 21.29
CA GLU A 771 -22.61 -31.33 20.77
C GLU A 771 -22.05 -32.44 21.69
N TRP A 772 -22.68 -33.62 21.68
CA TRP A 772 -22.24 -34.78 22.47
C TRP A 772 -21.62 -35.84 21.57
N LEU A 773 -20.34 -36.17 21.79
CA LEU A 773 -19.67 -37.26 21.10
C LEU A 773 -19.70 -38.52 21.97
N GLU A 774 -20.40 -39.55 21.52
CA GLU A 774 -20.51 -40.85 22.22
C GLU A 774 -19.39 -41.83 21.83
N SER A 775 -19.02 -42.71 22.76
CA SER A 775 -18.14 -43.86 22.54
C SER A 775 -18.85 -44.97 21.77
N ALA A 776 -18.08 -45.94 21.26
CA ALA A 776 -18.64 -47.25 20.94
C ALA A 776 -19.32 -47.88 22.17
N VAL A 777 -20.37 -48.68 21.95
CA VAL A 777 -21.16 -49.31 23.02
C VAL A 777 -20.41 -50.51 23.61
N ALA A 778 -19.77 -50.33 24.77
CA ALA A 778 -19.22 -51.43 25.55
C ALA A 778 -20.34 -52.38 26.00
N THR A 779 -20.10 -53.68 25.92
CA THR A 779 -21.08 -54.72 26.27
C THR A 779 -20.41 -55.86 27.04
N LEU A 780 -21.01 -56.29 28.14
CA LEU A 780 -20.55 -57.41 28.96
C LEU A 780 -21.71 -58.35 29.26
N THR A 781 -21.52 -59.65 28.99
CA THR A 781 -22.48 -60.70 29.33
C THR A 781 -21.97 -61.52 30.51
N THR A 782 -22.82 -61.71 31.51
CA THR A 782 -22.60 -62.61 32.67
C THR A 782 -23.60 -63.77 32.56
N TYR A 783 -23.16 -65.00 32.83
CA TYR A 783 -24.01 -66.19 32.81
C TYR A 783 -24.55 -66.50 34.21
N VAL A 784 -25.80 -66.95 34.28
CA VAL A 784 -26.51 -67.22 35.54
C VAL A 784 -26.69 -68.72 35.75
N LEU A 785 -26.23 -69.23 36.90
CA LEU A 785 -26.46 -70.59 37.37
C LEU A 785 -27.75 -70.68 38.19
N HIS A 786 -28.61 -71.60 37.76
CA HIS A 786 -29.72 -72.11 38.54
C HIS A 786 -29.24 -73.30 39.40
N GLY A 787 -29.65 -73.34 40.67
CA GLY A 787 -29.11 -74.27 41.67
C GLY A 787 -29.44 -75.75 41.44
N VAL A 788 -28.71 -76.64 42.14
CA VAL A 788 -28.73 -78.11 41.92
C VAL A 788 -29.99 -78.81 42.49
N LEU A 789 -30.93 -78.07 43.09
CA LEU A 789 -32.19 -78.60 43.60
C LEU A 789 -33.18 -78.87 42.47
N SER A 790 -33.10 -80.06 41.87
CA SER A 790 -34.12 -80.56 40.93
C SER A 790 -35.36 -81.09 41.66
N ASP A 791 -36.55 -80.74 41.18
CA ASP A 791 -37.84 -81.25 41.68
C ASP A 791 -38.00 -82.80 41.65
N ASP A 792 -37.15 -83.49 40.87
CA ASP A 792 -37.20 -84.94 40.62
C ASP A 792 -37.14 -85.78 41.91
N GLY A 793 -38.18 -86.60 42.14
CA GLY A 793 -38.24 -87.52 43.27
C GLY A 793 -37.67 -88.92 42.97
N VAL A 794 -37.87 -89.83 43.93
CA VAL A 794 -37.40 -91.22 43.89
C VAL A 794 -38.58 -92.19 44.05
N ILE A 795 -38.61 -93.26 43.26
CA ILE A 795 -39.47 -94.43 43.49
C ILE A 795 -38.63 -95.53 44.12
N VAL A 796 -39.11 -96.13 45.21
CA VAL A 796 -38.58 -97.37 45.78
C VAL A 796 -39.72 -98.38 45.86
N GLY A 797 -39.48 -99.65 45.58
CA GLY A 797 -40.53 -100.65 45.70
C GLY A 797 -40.04 -102.07 45.93
N ARG A 798 -40.97 -102.95 46.27
CA ARG A 798 -40.70 -104.36 46.57
C ARG A 798 -41.70 -105.27 45.88
N ILE A 799 -41.26 -106.47 45.50
CA ILE A 799 -42.06 -107.46 44.77
C ILE A 799 -42.07 -108.77 45.55
N ARG A 800 -43.26 -109.33 45.79
CA ARG A 800 -43.48 -110.59 46.53
C ARG A 800 -44.62 -111.41 45.93
N THR A 801 -44.71 -112.69 46.25
CA THR A 801 -45.92 -113.50 46.05
C THR A 801 -47.02 -113.12 47.05
N GLY A 802 -48.25 -113.55 46.81
CA GLY A 802 -49.37 -113.44 47.75
C GLY A 802 -49.11 -114.07 49.13
N GLU A 803 -48.22 -115.06 49.19
CA GLU A 803 -47.77 -115.74 50.41
C GLU A 803 -46.62 -114.99 51.11
N GLY A 804 -46.18 -113.84 50.58
CA GLY A 804 -45.15 -112.97 51.16
C GLY A 804 -43.72 -113.26 50.70
N THR A 805 -43.47 -114.32 49.94
CA THR A 805 -42.13 -114.69 49.45
C THR A 805 -41.60 -113.65 48.46
N ALA A 806 -40.40 -113.13 48.70
CA ALA A 806 -39.78 -112.12 47.83
C ALA A 806 -39.47 -112.65 46.42
N LEU A 807 -39.64 -111.81 45.40
CA LEU A 807 -39.41 -112.16 44.00
C LEU A 807 -38.23 -111.37 43.42
N ALA A 808 -37.11 -112.07 43.27
CA ALA A 808 -35.86 -111.56 42.73
C ALA A 808 -35.78 -111.59 41.20
N ARG A 809 -34.93 -110.75 40.61
CA ARG A 809 -34.63 -110.67 39.16
C ARG A 809 -35.82 -110.28 38.26
N VAL A 810 -36.93 -109.84 38.84
CA VAL A 810 -38.10 -109.35 38.11
C VAL A 810 -37.81 -107.94 37.62
N ARG A 811 -38.03 -107.67 36.32
CA ARG A 811 -37.86 -106.34 35.74
C ARG A 811 -39.14 -105.52 35.93
N VAL A 812 -39.00 -104.34 36.48
CA VAL A 812 -40.04 -103.30 36.56
C VAL A 812 -39.75 -102.23 35.52
N VAL A 813 -40.73 -101.85 34.72
CA VAL A 813 -40.62 -100.83 33.68
C VAL A 813 -41.49 -99.62 34.06
N LEU A 814 -40.90 -98.44 34.03
CA LEU A 814 -41.53 -97.13 34.24
C LEU A 814 -42.13 -96.61 32.92
N ASP A 815 -43.15 -95.77 32.99
CA ASP A 815 -43.86 -95.15 31.86
C ASP A 815 -42.96 -94.53 30.76
N ASN A 816 -41.80 -94.00 31.14
CA ASN A 816 -40.80 -93.40 30.23
C ASN A 816 -39.78 -94.42 29.66
N GLY A 817 -40.02 -95.72 29.82
CA GLY A 817 -39.20 -96.79 29.27
C GLY A 817 -37.94 -97.14 30.09
N ARG A 818 -37.59 -96.37 31.13
CA ARG A 818 -36.56 -96.79 32.10
C ARG A 818 -37.03 -98.07 32.80
N TYR A 819 -36.11 -98.96 33.13
CA TYR A 819 -36.40 -100.15 33.93
C TYR A 819 -35.43 -100.33 35.10
N ALA A 820 -35.91 -101.01 36.13
CA ALA A 820 -35.15 -101.52 37.26
C ALA A 820 -35.34 -103.04 37.34
N VAL A 821 -34.50 -103.74 38.09
CA VAL A 821 -34.58 -105.19 38.31
C VAL A 821 -34.51 -105.47 39.79
N SER A 822 -35.36 -106.37 40.31
CA SER A 822 -35.42 -106.64 41.75
C SER A 822 -34.22 -107.42 42.28
N ASP A 823 -33.75 -107.04 43.47
CA ASP A 823 -32.69 -107.72 44.21
C ASP A 823 -33.15 -109.09 44.79
N GLN A 824 -32.25 -109.79 45.50
CA GLN A 824 -32.58 -111.08 46.14
C GLN A 824 -33.72 -110.98 47.18
N ASN A 825 -33.95 -109.80 47.75
CA ASN A 825 -35.00 -109.51 48.71
C ASN A 825 -36.28 -108.94 48.06
N GLY A 826 -36.31 -108.78 46.74
CA GLY A 826 -37.42 -108.27 45.94
C GLY A 826 -37.45 -106.74 45.76
N TRP A 827 -36.46 -105.99 46.23
CA TRP A 827 -36.41 -104.52 46.15
C TRP A 827 -35.94 -104.00 44.79
N PHE A 828 -36.51 -102.88 44.33
CA PHE A 828 -36.10 -102.12 43.14
C PHE A 828 -36.23 -100.60 43.41
N SER A 829 -35.56 -99.76 42.60
CA SER A 829 -35.66 -98.30 42.72
C SER A 829 -35.44 -97.54 41.39
N PHE A 830 -35.96 -96.31 41.33
CA PHE A 830 -35.73 -95.32 40.28
C PHE A 830 -35.45 -93.96 40.92
N ALA A 831 -34.25 -93.41 40.75
CA ALA A 831 -33.93 -92.02 41.09
C ALA A 831 -34.02 -91.11 39.84
N GLY A 832 -34.23 -89.80 40.04
CA GLY A 832 -34.41 -88.85 38.94
C GLY A 832 -35.75 -89.06 38.24
N VAL A 833 -36.86 -88.91 38.98
CA VAL A 833 -38.21 -89.17 38.49
C VAL A 833 -39.10 -87.94 38.72
N ARG A 834 -39.38 -87.20 37.63
CA ARG A 834 -40.32 -86.06 37.65
C ARG A 834 -41.58 -86.33 38.48
N PRO A 835 -41.96 -85.40 39.37
CA PRO A 835 -43.11 -85.54 40.27
C PRO A 835 -44.45 -85.78 39.57
N GLY A 836 -45.45 -86.15 40.38
CA GLY A 836 -46.81 -86.41 39.95
C GLY A 836 -47.07 -87.89 39.61
N PRO A 837 -48.17 -88.18 38.90
CA PRO A 837 -48.63 -89.55 38.67
C PRO A 837 -47.80 -90.27 37.61
N ARG A 838 -47.01 -91.23 38.05
CA ARG A 838 -46.22 -92.16 37.24
C ARG A 838 -46.86 -93.55 37.19
N LEU A 839 -46.38 -94.40 36.29
CA LEU A 839 -46.96 -95.72 36.06
C LEU A 839 -45.87 -96.78 35.88
N LEU A 840 -45.99 -97.86 36.63
CA LEU A 840 -45.12 -99.04 36.64
C LEU A 840 -45.81 -100.25 36.01
N ARG A 841 -45.02 -101.16 35.42
CA ARG A 841 -45.46 -102.46 34.91
C ARG A 841 -44.35 -103.49 35.10
N LEU A 842 -44.66 -104.70 35.55
CA LEU A 842 -43.69 -105.81 35.52
C LEU A 842 -43.51 -106.33 34.09
N ASP A 843 -42.31 -106.77 33.74
CA ASP A 843 -42.02 -107.44 32.47
C ASP A 843 -42.37 -108.94 32.57
N PRO A 844 -43.39 -109.46 31.86
CA PRO A 844 -43.78 -110.87 31.98
C PRO A 844 -42.65 -111.84 31.66
N ALA A 845 -41.74 -111.47 30.75
CA ALA A 845 -40.57 -112.27 30.39
C ALA A 845 -39.55 -112.45 31.55
N SER A 846 -39.72 -111.75 32.67
CA SER A 846 -38.89 -111.86 33.88
C SER A 846 -39.53 -112.65 35.03
N LEU A 847 -40.75 -113.18 34.85
CA LEU A 847 -41.52 -113.91 35.87
C LEU A 847 -41.42 -115.45 35.73
N CYS A 848 -40.36 -115.96 35.10
CA CYS A 848 -40.19 -117.38 34.79
C CYS A 848 -40.29 -118.27 36.05
N GLY A 849 -41.29 -119.17 36.07
CA GLY A 849 -41.54 -120.11 37.17
C GLY A 849 -42.91 -119.93 37.84
N VAL A 850 -43.60 -118.81 37.62
CA VAL A 850 -45.00 -118.59 38.05
C VAL A 850 -45.93 -118.81 36.85
N ALA A 851 -46.91 -119.70 36.98
CA ALA A 851 -47.81 -120.06 35.88
C ALA A 851 -48.87 -118.98 35.57
N ASP A 852 -49.25 -118.88 34.30
CA ASP A 852 -50.35 -118.09 33.71
C ASP A 852 -50.61 -116.69 34.28
N MET A 853 -49.79 -115.72 33.83
CA MET A 853 -50.06 -114.29 33.99
C MET A 853 -49.93 -113.50 32.67
N GLU A 854 -50.80 -113.79 31.69
CA GLU A 854 -50.93 -112.98 30.46
C GLU A 854 -51.39 -111.52 30.69
N ARG A 855 -51.84 -111.18 31.91
CA ARG A 855 -52.30 -109.83 32.28
C ARG A 855 -51.66 -109.29 33.56
N VAL A 856 -50.39 -108.90 33.46
CA VAL A 856 -49.73 -108.03 34.45
C VAL A 856 -50.41 -106.65 34.46
N ALA A 857 -51.05 -106.28 35.58
CA ALA A 857 -51.68 -104.98 35.74
C ALA A 857 -50.66 -103.83 35.78
N LYS A 858 -51.07 -102.65 35.30
CA LYS A 858 -50.31 -101.40 35.40
C LYS A 858 -50.58 -100.75 36.76
N VAL A 859 -49.54 -100.41 37.51
CA VAL A 859 -49.65 -99.80 38.84
C VAL A 859 -49.34 -98.32 38.76
N ARG A 860 -50.26 -97.46 39.23
CA ARG A 860 -50.08 -96.01 39.30
C ARG A 860 -49.45 -95.64 40.64
N VAL A 861 -48.44 -94.78 40.59
CA VAL A 861 -47.64 -94.31 41.73
C VAL A 861 -47.58 -92.79 41.66
N VAL A 862 -47.77 -92.07 42.76
CA VAL A 862 -47.59 -90.60 42.78
C VAL A 862 -46.25 -90.28 43.42
N VAL A 863 -45.36 -89.64 42.66
CA VAL A 863 -44.04 -89.20 43.13
C VAL A 863 -44.18 -87.79 43.70
N PRO A 864 -43.87 -87.56 44.99
CA PRO A 864 -43.82 -86.21 45.55
C PRO A 864 -42.59 -85.44 45.06
N THR A 865 -42.69 -84.11 44.99
CA THR A 865 -41.56 -83.22 44.71
C THR A 865 -40.43 -83.46 45.71
N ALA A 866 -39.21 -83.67 45.20
CA ALA A 866 -37.98 -83.97 45.97
C ALA A 866 -38.09 -85.13 47.00
N GLY A 867 -39.14 -85.95 46.95
CA GLY A 867 -39.43 -86.97 47.97
C GLY A 867 -39.46 -88.41 47.45
N ILE A 868 -39.91 -89.34 48.30
CA ILE A 868 -39.84 -90.78 48.04
C ILE A 868 -41.24 -91.39 47.94
N ALA A 869 -41.53 -92.05 46.82
CA ALA A 869 -42.72 -92.90 46.66
C ALA A 869 -42.37 -94.37 46.87
N MET A 870 -42.91 -94.98 47.92
CA MET A 870 -42.79 -96.41 48.21
C MET A 870 -43.92 -97.21 47.57
N VAL A 871 -43.59 -98.38 47.00
CA VAL A 871 -44.54 -99.24 46.27
C VAL A 871 -44.35 -100.71 46.64
N ASP A 872 -45.33 -101.33 47.29
CA ASP A 872 -45.31 -102.76 47.61
C ASP A 872 -46.21 -103.53 46.64
N LEU A 873 -45.65 -104.52 45.93
CA LEU A 873 -46.29 -105.27 44.85
C LEU A 873 -46.43 -106.75 45.24
N SER A 874 -47.65 -107.18 45.54
CA SER A 874 -47.98 -108.57 45.88
C SER A 874 -48.67 -109.28 44.71
N LEU A 875 -48.12 -110.42 44.30
CA LEU A 875 -48.59 -111.23 43.17
C LEU A 875 -49.41 -112.43 43.64
N THR A 876 -50.73 -112.30 43.57
CA THR A 876 -51.69 -113.40 43.71
C THR A 876 -52.21 -113.81 42.32
N PRO A 877 -52.44 -115.09 42.01
CA PRO A 877 -53.16 -115.45 40.78
C PRO A 877 -54.62 -114.96 40.87
N PRO A 878 -55.16 -114.13 39.94
CA PRO A 878 -54.56 -113.49 38.77
C PRO A 878 -54.52 -111.93 38.89
N THR A 879 -54.25 -111.39 40.08
CA THR A 879 -54.29 -109.95 40.39
C THR A 879 -53.04 -109.45 41.12
N ILE A 880 -52.57 -108.27 40.72
CA ILE A 880 -51.50 -107.54 41.42
C ILE A 880 -52.15 -106.61 42.44
N ASN A 881 -51.94 -106.90 43.72
CA ASN A 881 -52.34 -105.99 44.79
C ASN A 881 -51.16 -105.06 45.09
N ALA A 882 -51.36 -103.76 44.92
CA ALA A 882 -50.33 -102.74 45.07
C ALA A 882 -50.70 -101.75 46.17
N VAL A 883 -49.79 -101.54 47.14
CA VAL A 883 -49.90 -100.49 48.16
C VAL A 883 -48.86 -99.43 47.86
N THR A 884 -49.30 -98.18 47.69
CA THR A 884 -48.40 -97.03 47.49
C THR A 884 -48.44 -96.12 48.71
N GLN A 885 -47.27 -95.69 49.19
CA GLN A 885 -47.13 -94.72 50.28
C GLN A 885 -46.12 -93.65 49.86
N SER A 886 -46.48 -92.38 49.99
CA SER A 886 -45.57 -91.25 49.72
C SER A 886 -44.96 -90.76 51.03
N ILE A 887 -43.63 -90.74 51.11
CA ILE A 887 -42.87 -90.07 52.16
C ILE A 887 -42.38 -88.75 51.58
N VAL A 888 -42.95 -87.65 52.08
CA VAL A 888 -42.38 -86.30 51.91
C VAL A 888 -41.34 -86.14 53.02
N LEU A 889 -40.15 -85.70 52.67
CA LEU A 889 -39.15 -85.27 53.64
C LEU A 889 -39.40 -83.77 53.90
N GLU A 890 -40.01 -83.44 55.03
CA GLU A 890 -40.15 -82.04 55.44
C GLU A 890 -38.78 -81.50 55.90
N GLU A 891 -38.45 -80.28 55.49
CA GLU A 891 -37.14 -79.67 55.76
C GLU A 891 -37.00 -79.29 57.24
N GLY A 892 -36.17 -80.03 58.00
CA GLY A 892 -35.84 -79.64 59.38
C GLY A 892 -35.37 -80.75 60.32
N SER A 893 -34.48 -81.66 59.92
CA SER A 893 -33.87 -82.66 60.82
C SER A 893 -32.53 -83.27 60.32
N ILE A 894 -31.59 -82.43 59.88
CA ILE A 894 -30.13 -82.70 59.89
C ILE A 894 -29.42 -81.42 60.35
#